data_AF-A0A1G6ADV2-F1
#
_entry.id   AF-A0A1G6ADV2-F1
#
_cell.length_a   1.000
_cell.length_b   1.000
_cell.length_c   1.000
_cell.angle_alpha   90.00
_cell.angle_beta   90.00
_cell.angle_gamma   90.00
#
_symmetry.space_group_name_H-M   'P 1'
#
loop_
_entity.id
_entity.type
_entity.pdbx_description
1 polymer ?
#
loop_
_entity_poly.entity_id
_entity_poly.type
_entity_poly.pdbx_seq_one_letter_code
_entity_poly.pdbx_strand_id
1 'polypeptide(L)'
;MKNMEYDSLTGLPNMSSFLELSDNGMNKIVDAGSVPAMLSFNLNGLRMFNRKYGIEEGQKLLVSFGKILEKYFTKHCCSRFGEDHFYAYAQKNGIEFKLYQIFDDMRNLNDGRSLPVRVGIYIPSGFSDPLTAVMACDRARTACDMDRKTYESKFVYFTKQMELDAKERDYILNNIDKAIKNGYIKAYYQPKIRALDGKLCGAEVLARWDDPVYGFMAPASFIPILEESNLTYKLDRYILERLSSDLKKARQRGDTIVPVSVNLSRTDFKMTDPVQVMKRIVAESKVPRKFFRVEITESTVMQDPVGMKEYVDKFQEEGFAVDMDDFGSAYSSLAMLREFTFDSIKIDMGFLRNFNNRSKRILQSIVTMSKSLGMHTVAEGVDDEEQYNFLKSIGCEMIQGYYFGEPAPFEKFNEEVKKHGIIPEKELEWSFYNDIGLEDVITDEAMSLQLFDGQRFSLVYFNSEYERLIGEQGFTVQDVLERTVNTKEKAVSRAYHDIVFRAMQYGREEGMAFTMGMKSYYIRVKMLASYEHGCMFKIILEDVTLKKQIEASLESHSNRALRVEKDENEIWHSFVENIDIKIFWKDDKRRFLGASKAFLEYYGIASLSEIVGKTDEDIGWNSEEEKYKADEYRVLNGETIHRSIGETIAKGALHKIQATKCPIEKAGKVVGLIGYFNDIEESDNETCRKNSDRSLETHHKGFRMDDSSLLTYDMMAELSKDIPVGYSILRAVMDQGSIVDLEYVYANERFCNAFGEEQQHIIGRRFSEVYGEGYERWMERARVVLLENQQIRKNEYVERLGHWVNFVIAPTRIPGYCLSINVYTDTRSNEEELLKKNATKDDVVIRIAKMMNVEVDYASLINQVLKELSRVVEAERIQIFEVHEGSIRNFYEWHAPGEKSLKYLTTDMPEKERVAWRSFLVQAGIIDIKNVESLKYSVPVIYERLKKMGVYNLYAAPFYNGSELVGFMDVVNYNQNSTVDTIGLIDSVAPFIANKILNYQLVEQLEHLSHNDVLTGVYNRNKYLANCKSYERMHISLGVIFTDLNGLKERNDRYGHKQGDIFLIDVANLLCDLFKVERVYRVGGDEFVVLLPGISKGDFEKERKRLEKALEESSHISLSPGFAWTEDTTYIKETINKADREMYAYKRNYYKTHERRKER
;
A
#
# COMPACT_ATOMS: atom_id res chain seq x y z
N MET A 1 52.08 43.51 -21.66
CA MET A 1 50.74 43.17 -22.21
C MET A 1 50.78 41.78 -22.86
N LYS A 2 50.90 40.69 -22.07
CA LYS A 2 51.03 39.31 -22.60
C LYS A 2 50.18 38.27 -21.83
N ASN A 3 49.20 38.72 -21.02
CA ASN A 3 48.42 37.90 -20.09
C ASN A 3 46.91 37.83 -20.41
N MET A 4 46.49 38.10 -21.65
CA MET A 4 45.06 38.19 -22.02
C MET A 4 44.54 37.03 -22.90
N GLU A 5 45.32 35.97 -23.12
CA GLU A 5 44.95 34.84 -24.02
C GLU A 5 44.52 33.55 -23.27
N TYR A 6 44.76 33.44 -21.97
CA TYR A 6 44.52 32.22 -21.17
C TYR A 6 43.71 32.52 -19.91
N ASP A 7 42.90 31.56 -19.46
CA ASP A 7 42.18 31.59 -18.18
C ASP A 7 43.19 31.57 -17.02
N SER A 8 43.04 32.51 -16.08
CA SER A 8 44.00 32.72 -14.99
C SER A 8 44.01 31.57 -13.97
N LEU A 9 42.93 30.78 -13.89
CA LEU A 9 42.83 29.66 -12.95
C LEU A 9 43.36 28.36 -13.56
N THR A 10 42.86 27.98 -14.73
CA THR A 10 43.14 26.65 -15.33
C THR A 10 44.31 26.64 -16.29
N GLY A 11 44.73 27.81 -16.79
CA GLY A 11 45.80 27.91 -17.79
C GLY A 11 45.39 27.43 -19.19
N LEU A 12 44.12 27.09 -19.41
CA LEU A 12 43.55 26.82 -20.73
C LEU A 12 43.31 28.14 -21.50
N PRO A 13 43.23 28.13 -22.84
CA PRO A 13 42.78 29.28 -23.61
C PRO A 13 41.48 29.87 -23.07
N ASN A 14 41.36 31.19 -23.02
CA ASN A 14 40.10 31.84 -22.65
C ASN A 14 39.09 31.82 -23.82
N MET A 15 37.87 32.33 -23.59
CA MET A 15 36.79 32.33 -24.60
C MET A 15 37.24 32.94 -25.94
N SER A 16 37.81 34.14 -25.94
CA SER A 16 38.22 34.83 -27.16
C SER A 16 39.25 34.02 -27.96
N SER A 17 40.28 33.53 -27.29
CA SER A 17 41.34 32.74 -27.94
C SER A 17 40.84 31.37 -28.41
N PHE A 18 39.91 30.74 -27.69
CA PHE A 18 39.35 29.46 -28.09
C PHE A 18 38.47 29.56 -29.34
N LEU A 19 37.66 30.63 -29.47
CA LEU A 19 36.83 30.82 -30.66
C LEU A 19 37.69 30.93 -31.93
N GLU A 20 38.78 31.71 -31.89
CA GLU A 20 39.73 31.80 -33.02
C GLU A 20 40.47 30.48 -33.31
N LEU A 21 40.89 29.76 -32.26
CA LEU A 21 41.59 28.47 -32.41
C LEU A 21 40.66 27.38 -32.95
N SER A 22 39.40 27.37 -32.52
CA SER A 22 38.43 26.35 -32.90
C SER A 22 37.89 26.56 -34.31
N ASP A 23 37.71 27.80 -34.79
CA ASP A 23 37.40 28.05 -36.21
C ASP A 23 38.48 27.46 -37.12
N ASN A 24 39.76 27.77 -36.83
CA ASN A 24 40.89 27.24 -37.60
C ASN A 24 41.06 25.73 -37.44
N GLY A 25 40.87 25.21 -36.23
CA GLY A 25 41.05 23.80 -35.89
C GLY A 25 39.97 22.90 -36.50
N MET A 26 38.70 23.33 -36.47
CA MET A 26 37.60 22.60 -37.09
C MET A 26 37.72 22.58 -38.62
N ASN A 27 38.14 23.69 -39.24
CA ASN A 27 38.42 23.71 -40.68
C ASN A 27 39.52 22.72 -41.08
N LYS A 28 40.61 22.63 -40.31
CA LYS A 28 41.66 21.63 -40.55
C LYS A 28 41.16 20.18 -40.43
N ILE A 29 40.21 19.92 -39.53
CA ILE A 29 39.57 18.61 -39.39
C ILE A 29 38.74 18.27 -40.64
N VAL A 30 38.01 19.25 -41.17
CA VAL A 30 37.24 19.13 -42.42
C VAL A 30 38.17 18.91 -43.61
N ASP A 31 39.25 19.70 -43.73
CA ASP A 31 40.26 19.58 -44.79
C ASP A 31 40.94 18.20 -44.79
N ALA A 32 41.08 17.58 -43.61
CA ALA A 32 41.59 16.23 -43.44
C ALA A 32 40.54 15.13 -43.72
N GLY A 33 39.36 15.49 -44.23
CA GLY A 33 38.27 14.55 -44.58
C GLY A 33 37.51 13.98 -43.38
N SER A 34 37.65 14.58 -42.19
CA SER A 34 37.00 14.14 -40.96
C SER A 34 35.88 15.11 -40.54
N VAL A 35 34.92 14.63 -39.74
CA VAL A 35 33.82 15.47 -39.26
C VAL A 35 34.19 16.12 -37.93
N PRO A 36 34.19 17.45 -37.79
CA PRO A 36 34.44 18.10 -36.51
C PRO A 36 33.23 17.98 -35.57
N ALA A 37 33.48 18.10 -34.27
CA ALA A 37 32.46 18.21 -33.25
C ALA A 37 32.88 19.25 -32.20
N MET A 38 31.89 20.00 -31.71
CA MET A 38 32.04 20.93 -30.60
C MET A 38 31.41 20.33 -29.34
N LEU A 39 32.09 20.45 -28.22
CA LEU A 39 31.67 19.93 -26.93
C LEU A 39 31.57 21.06 -25.91
N SER A 40 30.48 21.10 -25.16
CA SER A 40 30.31 21.94 -23.97
C SER A 40 30.22 21.04 -22.76
N PHE A 41 30.94 21.37 -21.69
CA PHE A 41 30.98 20.62 -20.44
C PHE A 41 30.51 21.52 -19.30
N ASN A 42 29.69 20.97 -18.39
CA ASN A 42 29.26 21.63 -17.17
C ASN A 42 29.44 20.68 -15.96
N LEU A 43 30.10 21.16 -14.90
CA LEU A 43 30.25 20.41 -13.66
C LEU A 43 29.00 20.56 -12.78
N ASN A 44 28.20 19.50 -12.65
CA ASN A 44 26.90 19.57 -12.01
C ASN A 44 27.03 19.79 -10.49
N GLY A 45 26.48 20.90 -9.98
CA GLY A 45 26.44 21.17 -8.54
C GLY A 45 27.68 21.85 -7.97
N LEU A 46 28.49 22.54 -8.77
CA LEU A 46 29.68 23.26 -8.27
C LEU A 46 29.35 24.25 -7.14
N ARG A 47 28.19 24.92 -7.17
CA ARG A 47 27.75 25.79 -6.07
C ARG A 47 27.55 25.04 -4.76
N MET A 48 26.93 23.86 -4.80
CA MET A 48 26.75 23.00 -3.62
C MET A 48 28.09 22.44 -3.15
N PHE A 49 28.95 22.03 -4.08
CA PHE A 49 30.32 21.59 -3.78
C PHE A 49 31.12 22.67 -3.08
N ASN A 50 31.08 23.91 -3.58
CA ASN A 50 31.72 25.07 -2.95
C ASN A 50 31.09 25.40 -1.59
N ARG A 51 29.78 25.16 -1.43
CA ARG A 51 29.10 25.31 -0.13
C ARG A 51 29.62 24.29 0.87
N LYS A 52 29.78 23.02 0.46
CA LYS A 52 30.20 21.88 1.29
C LYS A 52 31.70 21.86 1.59
N TYR A 53 32.57 22.03 0.59
CA TYR A 53 34.03 21.84 0.70
C TYR A 53 34.84 23.14 0.62
N GLY A 54 34.20 24.27 0.31
CA GLY A 54 34.86 25.57 0.19
C GLY A 54 35.26 25.94 -1.24
N ILE A 55 35.50 27.22 -1.47
CA ILE A 55 35.80 27.77 -2.80
C ILE A 55 37.19 27.31 -3.28
N GLU A 56 38.16 27.17 -2.38
CA GLU A 56 39.51 26.70 -2.72
C GLU A 56 39.52 25.26 -3.25
N GLU A 57 38.75 24.36 -2.62
CA GLU A 57 38.57 22.99 -3.11
C GLU A 57 37.84 22.95 -4.45
N GLY A 58 36.84 23.81 -4.65
CA GLY A 58 36.20 23.99 -5.95
C GLY A 58 37.16 24.47 -7.03
N GLN A 59 38.07 25.39 -6.70
CA GLN A 59 39.11 25.85 -7.61
C GLN A 59 40.11 24.74 -7.95
N LYS A 60 40.54 23.93 -6.97
CA LYS A 60 41.38 22.75 -7.22
C LYS A 60 40.69 21.75 -8.14
N LEU A 61 39.39 21.54 -7.95
CA LEU A 61 38.58 20.67 -8.81
C LEU A 61 38.53 21.20 -10.24
N LEU A 62 38.29 22.50 -10.44
CA LEU A 62 38.27 23.15 -11.76
C LEU A 62 39.63 23.05 -12.48
N VAL A 63 40.74 23.27 -11.76
CA VAL A 63 42.10 23.13 -12.31
C VAL A 63 42.36 21.68 -12.72
N SER A 64 41.97 20.73 -11.88
CA SER A 64 42.16 19.31 -12.13
C SER A 64 41.33 18.81 -13.30
N PHE A 65 40.09 19.28 -13.43
CA PHE A 65 39.25 18.99 -14.59
C PHE A 65 39.83 19.61 -15.88
N GLY A 66 40.38 20.83 -15.80
CA GLY A 66 41.10 21.44 -16.93
C GLY A 66 42.27 20.57 -17.42
N LYS A 67 43.03 19.95 -16.50
CA LYS A 67 44.11 19.00 -16.84
C LYS A 67 43.59 17.71 -17.47
N ILE A 68 42.43 17.21 -17.02
CA ILE A 68 41.77 16.06 -17.66
C ILE A 68 41.42 16.40 -19.11
N LEU A 69 40.81 17.55 -19.37
CA LEU A 69 40.49 17.97 -20.74
C LEU A 69 41.75 18.12 -21.61
N GLU A 70 42.81 18.71 -21.06
CA GLU A 70 44.11 18.81 -21.73
C GLU A 70 44.69 17.43 -22.12
N LYS A 71 44.55 16.42 -21.25
CA LYS A 71 44.99 15.03 -21.53
C LYS A 71 44.28 14.41 -22.74
N TYR A 72 42.97 14.64 -22.91
CA TYR A 72 42.17 13.95 -23.94
C TYR A 72 42.01 14.71 -25.26
N PHE A 73 42.07 16.05 -25.20
CA PHE A 73 41.82 16.91 -26.35
C PHE A 73 43.00 17.81 -26.71
N THR A 74 44.06 17.85 -25.91
CA THR A 74 45.19 18.81 -25.98
C THR A 74 44.81 20.23 -25.54
N LYS A 75 45.80 20.95 -25.01
CA LYS A 75 45.62 22.28 -24.41
C LYS A 75 44.95 23.30 -25.34
N HIS A 76 45.33 23.32 -26.61
CA HIS A 76 44.84 24.28 -27.60
C HIS A 76 43.45 23.96 -28.15
N CYS A 77 42.92 22.77 -27.83
CA CYS A 77 41.57 22.38 -28.23
C CYS A 77 40.56 22.43 -27.07
N CYS A 78 40.94 23.00 -25.92
CA CYS A 78 40.09 23.13 -24.74
C CYS A 78 40.01 24.58 -24.30
N SER A 79 38.96 24.94 -23.58
CA SER A 79 38.81 26.24 -22.95
C SER A 79 37.92 26.18 -21.73
N ARG A 80 38.07 27.18 -20.86
CA ARG A 80 37.10 27.50 -19.81
C ARG A 80 36.55 28.90 -20.09
N PHE A 81 35.26 29.00 -20.35
CA PHE A 81 34.62 30.29 -20.62
C PHE A 81 34.31 31.06 -19.33
N GLY A 82 34.14 30.34 -18.21
CA GLY A 82 33.89 30.91 -16.89
C GLY A 82 33.12 29.93 -15.99
N GLU A 83 33.14 30.19 -14.68
CA GLU A 83 32.46 29.38 -13.67
C GLU A 83 32.82 27.88 -13.77
N ASP A 84 31.84 27.04 -14.10
CA ASP A 84 31.90 25.58 -14.26
C ASP A 84 31.77 25.13 -15.72
N HIS A 85 31.82 26.06 -16.68
CA HIS A 85 31.65 25.78 -18.11
C HIS A 85 32.98 25.67 -18.86
N PHE A 86 33.19 24.51 -19.47
CA PHE A 86 34.34 24.21 -20.32
C PHE A 86 33.90 23.85 -21.74
N TYR A 87 34.80 24.03 -22.70
CA TYR A 87 34.56 23.72 -24.10
C TYR A 87 35.73 22.94 -24.68
N ALA A 88 35.46 22.07 -25.64
CA ALA A 88 36.48 21.44 -26.45
C ALA A 88 36.00 21.22 -27.88
N TYR A 89 36.92 21.18 -28.85
CA TYR A 89 36.61 20.71 -30.20
C TYR A 89 37.47 19.50 -30.55
N ALA A 90 36.90 18.56 -31.31
CA ALA A 90 37.56 17.32 -31.69
C ALA A 90 37.00 16.75 -33.00
N GLN A 91 37.61 15.69 -33.50
CA GLN A 91 37.03 14.88 -34.58
C GLN A 91 35.92 14.00 -34.00
N LYS A 92 34.80 13.83 -34.72
CA LYS A 92 33.64 13.02 -34.33
C LYS A 92 34.01 11.61 -33.87
N ASN A 93 34.93 10.97 -34.58
CA ASN A 93 35.27 9.56 -34.33
C ASN A 93 35.97 9.40 -32.98
N GLY A 94 35.43 8.51 -32.14
CA GLY A 94 36.02 8.17 -30.84
C GLY A 94 35.73 9.18 -29.71
N ILE A 95 34.86 10.17 -29.92
CA ILE A 95 34.48 11.13 -28.87
C ILE A 95 33.84 10.44 -27.67
N GLU A 96 32.86 9.56 -27.90
CA GLU A 96 32.14 8.88 -26.82
C GLU A 96 33.09 8.09 -25.93
N PHE A 97 34.05 7.36 -26.54
CA PHE A 97 35.08 6.63 -25.80
C PHE A 97 35.93 7.58 -24.92
N LYS A 98 36.37 8.72 -25.46
CA LYS A 98 37.09 9.74 -24.67
C LYS A 98 36.23 10.29 -23.54
N LEU A 99 34.93 10.52 -23.77
CA LEU A 99 34.01 11.02 -22.75
C LEU A 99 33.82 10.01 -21.61
N TYR A 100 33.68 8.73 -21.91
CA TYR A 100 33.64 7.69 -20.86
C TYR A 100 34.92 7.66 -20.03
N GLN A 101 36.09 7.83 -20.66
CA GLN A 101 37.36 7.94 -19.94
C GLN A 101 37.46 9.21 -19.08
N ILE A 102 36.95 10.34 -19.57
CA ILE A 102 36.86 11.60 -18.80
C ILE A 102 35.94 11.44 -17.60
N PHE A 103 34.80 10.78 -17.76
CA PHE A 103 33.88 10.51 -16.64
C PHE A 103 34.53 9.62 -15.58
N ASP A 104 35.32 8.64 -15.99
CA ASP A 104 36.04 7.77 -15.07
C ASP A 104 37.19 8.49 -14.34
N ASP A 105 38.00 9.25 -15.07
CA ASP A 105 39.06 10.08 -14.48
C ASP A 105 38.46 11.11 -13.51
N MET A 106 37.30 11.69 -13.84
CA MET A 106 36.61 12.63 -12.96
C MET A 106 36.08 11.93 -11.70
N ARG A 107 35.47 10.74 -11.80
CA ARG A 107 34.96 10.01 -10.62
C ARG A 107 36.05 9.72 -9.59
N ASN A 108 37.23 9.35 -10.07
CA ASN A 108 38.37 9.01 -9.22
C ASN A 108 39.20 10.24 -8.78
N LEU A 109 38.81 11.44 -9.21
CA LEU A 109 39.52 12.67 -8.90
C LEU A 109 39.29 13.09 -7.44
N ASN A 110 40.31 13.69 -6.82
CA ASN A 110 40.24 14.32 -5.49
C ASN A 110 39.75 13.36 -4.39
N ASP A 111 40.27 12.13 -4.36
CA ASP A 111 39.87 11.07 -3.41
C ASP A 111 38.36 10.77 -3.41
N GLY A 112 37.74 10.81 -4.60
CA GLY A 112 36.30 10.61 -4.79
C GLY A 112 35.45 11.85 -4.50
N ARG A 113 36.05 12.99 -4.10
CA ARG A 113 35.37 14.29 -3.92
C ARG A 113 35.31 15.02 -5.25
N SER A 114 34.54 14.47 -6.18
CA SER A 114 34.37 14.98 -7.54
C SER A 114 32.93 15.44 -7.80
N LEU A 115 32.66 15.85 -9.04
CA LEU A 115 31.33 16.26 -9.50
C LEU A 115 30.99 15.51 -10.78
N PRO A 116 29.72 15.13 -10.98
CA PRO A 116 29.25 14.63 -12.27
C PRO A 116 29.44 15.67 -13.36
N VAL A 117 29.77 15.20 -14.58
CA VAL A 117 30.04 16.06 -15.74
C VAL A 117 28.94 15.87 -16.77
N ARG A 118 28.23 16.95 -17.10
CA ARG A 118 27.29 16.97 -18.20
C ARG A 118 27.98 17.50 -19.45
N VAL A 119 27.71 16.86 -20.59
CA VAL A 119 28.36 17.20 -21.85
C VAL A 119 27.31 17.36 -22.96
N GLY A 120 27.32 18.50 -23.63
CA GLY A 120 26.54 18.69 -24.85
C GLY A 120 27.45 18.63 -26.07
N ILE A 121 27.02 17.90 -27.10
CA ILE A 121 27.81 17.66 -28.31
C ILE A 121 27.06 18.18 -29.52
N TYR A 122 27.70 19.05 -30.30
CA TYR A 122 27.20 19.51 -31.59
C TYR A 122 28.09 18.98 -32.72
N ILE A 123 27.45 18.33 -33.70
CA ILE A 123 28.08 17.86 -34.94
C ILE A 123 27.47 18.63 -36.11
N PRO A 124 28.25 19.42 -36.86
CA PRO A 124 27.76 20.15 -38.02
C PRO A 124 27.31 19.20 -39.14
N SER A 125 26.11 19.44 -39.67
CA SER A 125 25.53 18.65 -40.77
C SER A 125 25.82 19.29 -42.14
N GLY A 126 27.02 19.02 -42.68
CA GLY A 126 27.39 19.32 -44.08
C GLY A 126 27.57 20.80 -44.45
N PHE A 127 27.70 21.07 -45.77
CA PHE A 127 28.02 22.38 -46.36
C PHE A 127 26.95 23.49 -46.19
N SER A 128 25.78 23.17 -45.63
CA SER A 128 24.65 24.10 -45.50
C SER A 128 24.59 24.85 -44.16
N ASP A 129 25.48 24.55 -43.21
CA ASP A 129 25.51 25.19 -41.89
C ASP A 129 26.80 26.00 -41.73
N PRO A 130 26.76 27.34 -41.58
CA PRO A 130 27.96 28.14 -41.42
C PRO A 130 28.68 27.74 -40.13
N LEU A 131 29.84 27.09 -40.26
CA LEU A 131 30.58 26.43 -39.18
C LEU A 131 31.36 27.42 -38.30
N THR A 132 30.70 28.44 -37.77
CA THR A 132 31.33 29.38 -36.82
C THR A 132 31.42 28.72 -35.44
N ALA A 133 32.57 28.86 -34.79
CA ALA A 133 32.83 28.36 -33.45
C ALA A 133 31.82 28.88 -32.44
N VAL A 134 31.36 30.13 -32.61
CA VAL A 134 30.35 30.76 -31.74
C VAL A 134 29.04 29.98 -31.78
N MET A 135 28.50 29.73 -32.98
CA MET A 135 27.24 28.98 -33.13
C MET A 135 27.40 27.53 -32.68
N ALA A 136 28.55 26.91 -32.97
CA ALA A 136 28.84 25.55 -32.53
C ALA A 136 28.89 25.43 -31.00
N CYS A 137 29.48 26.42 -30.30
CA CYS A 137 29.50 26.48 -28.85
C CYS A 137 28.09 26.66 -28.27
N ASP A 138 27.28 27.53 -28.87
CA ASP A 138 25.90 27.78 -28.43
C ASP A 138 25.05 26.52 -28.52
N ARG A 139 25.06 25.83 -29.67
CA ARG A 139 24.33 24.56 -29.86
C ARG A 139 24.82 23.44 -28.94
N ALA A 140 26.13 23.31 -28.77
CA ALA A 140 26.70 22.36 -27.82
C ALA A 140 26.24 22.68 -26.39
N ARG A 141 26.16 23.96 -26.02
CA ARG A 141 25.66 24.39 -24.72
C ARG A 141 24.16 24.09 -24.55
N THR A 142 23.33 24.34 -25.56
CA THR A 142 21.89 24.00 -25.53
C THR A 142 21.70 22.52 -25.21
N ALA A 143 22.46 21.64 -25.88
CA ALA A 143 22.41 20.20 -25.59
C ALA A 143 22.88 19.86 -24.17
N CYS A 144 23.92 20.55 -23.67
CA CYS A 144 24.44 20.37 -22.32
C CYS A 144 23.42 20.76 -21.24
N ASP A 145 22.58 21.75 -21.52
CA ASP A 145 21.64 22.33 -20.56
C ASP A 145 20.24 21.68 -20.56
N MET A 146 19.93 20.79 -21.51
CA MET A 146 18.61 20.14 -21.62
C MET A 146 18.23 19.31 -20.39
N ASP A 147 19.17 18.64 -19.74
CA ASP A 147 18.90 17.79 -18.58
C ASP A 147 19.64 18.26 -17.33
N ARG A 148 18.98 19.14 -16.56
CA ARG A 148 19.48 19.71 -15.29
C ARG A 148 19.09 18.91 -14.05
N LYS A 149 18.15 17.96 -14.16
CA LYS A 149 17.56 17.25 -13.02
C LYS A 149 18.33 15.98 -12.63
N THR A 150 19.11 15.43 -13.55
CA THR A 150 19.91 14.22 -13.32
C THR A 150 21.29 14.55 -12.75
N TYR A 151 21.63 13.94 -11.61
CA TYR A 151 22.93 14.11 -10.94
C TYR A 151 23.93 13.02 -11.36
N GLU A 152 24.12 12.84 -12.67
CA GLU A 152 25.00 11.82 -13.25
C GLU A 152 25.85 12.38 -14.39
N SER A 153 27.01 11.74 -14.63
CA SER A 153 27.88 12.10 -15.76
C SER A 153 27.32 11.52 -17.06
N LYS A 154 27.01 12.37 -18.02
CA LYS A 154 26.43 11.94 -19.30
C LYS A 154 26.67 12.94 -20.42
N PHE A 155 26.42 12.50 -21.65
CA PHE A 155 26.46 13.36 -22.81
C PHE A 155 25.17 13.32 -23.62
N VAL A 156 24.85 14.42 -24.29
CA VAL A 156 23.66 14.60 -25.11
C VAL A 156 24.05 15.24 -26.44
N TYR A 157 23.59 14.67 -27.54
CA TYR A 157 23.76 15.26 -28.87
C TYR A 157 22.71 16.33 -29.12
N PHE A 158 23.15 17.47 -29.63
CA PHE A 158 22.27 18.54 -30.08
C PHE A 158 21.34 18.05 -31.19
N THR A 159 20.05 18.34 -31.05
CA THR A 159 19.06 18.20 -32.11
C THR A 159 18.43 19.55 -32.40
N LYS A 160 17.92 19.75 -33.61
CA LYS A 160 17.23 21.00 -33.96
C LYS A 160 15.98 21.24 -33.12
N GLN A 161 15.34 20.18 -32.62
CA GLN A 161 14.21 20.27 -31.71
C GLN A 161 14.60 20.95 -30.39
N MET A 162 15.78 20.63 -29.82
CA MET A 162 16.26 21.27 -28.58
C MET A 162 16.40 22.78 -28.71
N GLU A 163 16.80 23.27 -29.89
CA GLU A 163 16.88 24.72 -30.16
C GLU A 163 15.49 25.37 -30.21
N LEU A 164 14.51 24.68 -30.80
CA LEU A 164 13.13 25.13 -30.84
C LEU A 164 12.52 25.15 -29.43
N ASP A 165 12.71 24.08 -28.65
CA ASP A 165 12.21 23.96 -27.27
C ASP A 165 12.82 25.06 -26.36
N ALA A 166 14.12 25.35 -26.51
CA ALA A 166 14.78 26.42 -25.76
C ALA A 166 14.25 27.81 -26.14
N LYS A 167 13.99 28.06 -27.44
CA LYS A 167 13.38 29.30 -27.93
C LYS A 167 11.95 29.47 -27.42
N GLU A 168 11.16 28.39 -27.43
CA GLU A 168 9.79 28.38 -26.90
C GLU A 168 9.80 28.67 -25.39
N ARG A 169 10.69 28.02 -24.63
CA ARG A 169 10.88 28.29 -23.19
C ARG A 169 11.19 29.75 -22.90
N ASP A 170 12.16 30.33 -23.59
CA ASP A 170 12.53 31.75 -23.40
C ASP A 170 11.38 32.68 -23.80
N TYR A 171 10.66 32.36 -24.88
CA TYR A 171 9.48 33.09 -25.30
C TYR A 171 8.39 33.09 -24.21
N ILE A 172 8.06 31.93 -23.64
CA ILE A 172 7.05 31.79 -22.57
C ILE A 172 7.40 32.68 -21.37
N LEU A 173 8.64 32.56 -20.87
CA LEU A 173 9.10 33.29 -19.68
C LEU A 173 9.09 34.81 -19.90
N ASN A 174 9.48 35.27 -21.09
CA ASN A 174 9.57 36.70 -21.41
C ASN A 174 8.23 37.32 -21.83
N ASN A 175 7.19 36.52 -22.12
CA ASN A 175 5.90 37.03 -22.62
C ASN A 175 4.68 36.72 -21.74
N ILE A 176 4.79 35.96 -20.65
CA ILE A 176 3.66 35.65 -19.75
C ILE A 176 2.92 36.92 -19.26
N ASP A 177 3.64 37.97 -18.84
CA ASP A 177 3.03 39.22 -18.38
C ASP A 177 2.29 39.96 -19.51
N LYS A 178 2.80 39.90 -20.75
CA LYS A 178 2.14 40.47 -21.93
C LYS A 178 0.91 39.66 -22.31
N ALA A 179 0.99 38.33 -22.25
CA ALA A 179 -0.10 37.43 -22.56
C ALA A 179 -1.29 37.65 -21.61
N ILE A 180 -1.02 37.77 -20.32
CA ILE A 180 -2.02 38.12 -19.29
C ILE A 180 -2.67 39.48 -19.60
N LYS A 181 -1.84 40.52 -19.81
CA LYS A 181 -2.30 41.90 -20.08
C LYS A 181 -3.15 42.02 -21.34
N ASN A 182 -2.78 41.30 -22.40
CA ASN A 182 -3.45 41.37 -23.69
C ASN A 182 -4.65 40.40 -23.80
N GLY A 183 -4.88 39.53 -22.82
CA GLY A 183 -5.98 38.57 -22.85
C GLY A 183 -5.74 37.34 -23.72
N TYR A 184 -4.48 36.98 -23.95
CA TYR A 184 -4.10 35.77 -24.69
C TYR A 184 -4.25 34.50 -23.86
N ILE A 185 -4.15 34.62 -22.53
CA ILE A 185 -4.56 33.57 -21.61
C ILE A 185 -6.08 33.56 -21.51
N LYS A 186 -6.70 32.39 -21.64
CA LYS A 186 -8.14 32.17 -21.59
C LYS A 186 -8.50 31.12 -20.54
N ALA A 187 -9.67 31.29 -19.93
CA ALA A 187 -10.27 30.33 -19.02
C ALA A 187 -11.20 29.39 -19.80
N TYR A 188 -10.94 28.08 -19.69
CA TYR A 188 -11.77 27.01 -20.21
C TYR A 188 -12.39 26.25 -19.04
N TYR A 189 -13.55 25.66 -19.24
CA TYR A 189 -14.35 25.03 -18.20
C TYR A 189 -14.64 23.60 -18.61
N GLN A 190 -14.36 22.65 -17.71
CA GLN A 190 -14.69 21.24 -17.91
C GLN A 190 -15.79 20.83 -16.93
N PRO A 191 -16.84 20.12 -17.38
CA PRO A 191 -17.95 19.73 -16.51
C PRO A 191 -17.57 18.63 -15.52
N LYS A 192 -18.08 18.73 -14.29
CA LYS A 192 -18.15 17.66 -13.29
C LYS A 192 -19.59 17.19 -13.15
N ILE A 193 -19.81 15.90 -13.34
CA ILE A 193 -21.14 15.28 -13.42
C ILE A 193 -21.39 14.39 -12.22
N ARG A 194 -22.60 14.48 -11.64
CA ARG A 194 -23.06 13.60 -10.58
C ARG A 194 -23.31 12.20 -11.16
N ALA A 195 -22.61 11.19 -10.66
CA ALA A 195 -22.70 9.83 -11.21
C ALA A 195 -24.10 9.20 -11.04
N LEU A 196 -24.81 9.60 -9.98
CA LEU A 196 -26.11 9.03 -9.64
C LEU A 196 -27.21 9.41 -10.66
N ASP A 197 -27.34 10.69 -10.99
CA ASP A 197 -28.45 11.23 -11.79
C ASP A 197 -28.03 11.98 -13.06
N GLY A 198 -26.73 12.14 -13.30
CA GLY A 198 -26.19 12.78 -14.51
C GLY A 198 -26.27 14.31 -14.52
N LYS A 199 -26.59 14.96 -13.40
CA LYS A 199 -26.62 16.44 -13.32
C LYS A 199 -25.22 17.04 -13.32
N LEU A 200 -25.11 18.26 -13.84
CA LEU A 200 -23.89 19.07 -13.71
C LEU A 200 -23.83 19.59 -12.26
N CYS A 201 -22.89 19.06 -11.47
CA CYS A 201 -22.72 19.40 -10.06
C CYS A 201 -21.52 20.32 -9.80
N GLY A 202 -20.64 20.49 -10.78
CA GLY A 202 -19.49 21.38 -10.68
C GLY A 202 -18.80 21.58 -12.02
N ALA A 203 -17.72 22.35 -12.02
CA ALA A 203 -16.79 22.45 -13.14
C ALA A 203 -15.36 22.66 -12.64
N GLU A 204 -14.38 22.45 -13.50
CA GLU A 204 -12.99 22.86 -13.28
C GLU A 204 -12.62 23.97 -14.26
N VAL A 205 -11.96 25.03 -13.78
CA VAL A 205 -11.40 26.07 -14.64
C VAL A 205 -9.94 25.77 -14.99
N LEU A 206 -9.66 25.75 -16.29
CA LEU A 206 -8.37 25.38 -16.86
C LEU A 206 -7.81 26.52 -17.70
N ALA A 207 -6.52 26.80 -17.55
CA ALA A 207 -5.82 27.78 -18.37
C ALA A 207 -5.61 27.26 -19.80
N ARG A 208 -5.74 28.13 -20.80
CA ARG A 208 -5.30 27.92 -22.19
C ARG A 208 -4.61 29.18 -22.69
N TRP A 209 -3.61 29.05 -23.56
CA TRP A 209 -2.89 30.19 -24.11
C TRP A 209 -3.05 30.24 -25.63
N ASP A 210 -3.83 31.21 -26.10
CA ASP A 210 -3.97 31.53 -27.52
C ASP A 210 -2.97 32.63 -27.89
N ASP A 211 -1.76 32.21 -28.27
CA ASP A 211 -0.65 33.09 -28.56
C ASP A 211 -0.67 33.60 -30.03
N PRO A 212 -0.38 34.88 -30.29
CA PRO A 212 -0.35 35.41 -31.66
C PRO A 212 0.80 34.87 -32.53
N VAL A 213 1.86 34.31 -31.94
CA VAL A 213 3.05 33.80 -32.65
C VAL A 213 2.98 32.27 -32.77
N TYR A 214 2.73 31.59 -31.65
CA TYR A 214 2.73 30.11 -31.57
C TYR A 214 1.35 29.48 -31.76
N GLY A 215 0.28 30.28 -31.84
CA GLY A 215 -1.09 29.78 -31.88
C GLY A 215 -1.53 29.20 -30.54
N PHE A 216 -2.33 28.15 -30.56
CA PHE A 216 -2.81 27.50 -29.35
C PHE A 216 -1.68 26.71 -28.68
N MET A 217 -1.31 27.12 -27.46
CA MET A 217 -0.35 26.41 -26.61
C MET A 217 -1.10 25.63 -25.53
N ALA A 218 -0.84 24.32 -25.46
CA ALA A 218 -1.45 23.43 -24.48
C ALA A 218 -0.85 23.64 -23.07
N PRO A 219 -1.61 23.43 -21.98
CA PRO A 219 -1.10 23.58 -20.61
C PRO A 219 0.22 22.86 -20.33
N ALA A 220 0.34 21.63 -20.83
CA ALA A 220 1.54 20.81 -20.66
C ALA A 220 2.81 21.41 -21.27
N SER A 221 2.70 22.35 -22.24
CA SER A 221 3.87 22.99 -22.83
C SER A 221 4.38 24.20 -22.03
N PHE A 222 3.51 24.91 -21.30
CA PHE A 222 3.91 26.14 -20.60
C PHE A 222 3.81 26.09 -19.07
N ILE A 223 2.89 25.32 -18.47
CA ILE A 223 2.76 25.23 -17.00
C ILE A 223 4.05 24.73 -16.34
N PRO A 224 4.69 23.61 -16.78
CA PRO A 224 5.92 23.13 -16.16
C PRO A 224 7.07 24.17 -16.21
N ILE A 225 7.13 24.93 -17.30
CA ILE A 225 8.14 25.98 -17.50
C ILE A 225 7.94 27.14 -16.52
N LEU A 226 6.68 27.56 -16.35
CA LEU A 226 6.32 28.61 -15.38
C LEU A 226 6.55 28.14 -13.95
N GLU A 227 6.24 26.89 -13.62
CA GLU A 227 6.41 26.33 -12.27
C GLU A 227 7.89 26.25 -11.88
N GLU A 228 8.74 25.73 -12.76
CA GLU A 228 10.20 25.68 -12.56
C GLU A 228 10.81 27.07 -12.37
N SER A 229 10.17 28.09 -12.92
CA SER A 229 10.63 29.48 -12.86
C SER A 229 9.91 30.29 -11.77
N ASN A 230 9.07 29.66 -10.94
CA ASN A 230 8.23 30.28 -9.91
C ASN A 230 7.32 31.41 -10.42
N LEU A 231 6.71 31.24 -11.60
CA LEU A 231 5.84 32.22 -12.25
C LEU A 231 4.37 31.79 -12.35
N THR A 232 4.02 30.55 -12.04
CA THR A 232 2.65 30.03 -12.19
C THR A 232 1.62 30.77 -11.34
N TYR A 233 2.00 31.29 -10.17
CA TYR A 233 1.13 32.14 -9.35
C TYR A 233 0.53 33.36 -10.11
N LYS A 234 1.21 33.86 -11.15
CA LYS A 234 0.68 34.93 -12.01
C LYS A 234 -0.47 34.43 -12.88
N LEU A 235 -0.32 33.21 -13.40
CA LEU A 235 -1.32 32.54 -14.22
C LEU A 235 -2.54 32.21 -13.38
N ASP A 236 -2.35 31.57 -12.23
CA ASP A 236 -3.44 31.07 -11.37
C ASP A 236 -4.28 32.22 -10.83
N ARG A 237 -3.62 33.30 -10.38
CA ARG A 237 -4.30 34.55 -10.03
C ARG A 237 -5.14 35.10 -11.19
N TYR A 238 -4.60 35.14 -12.40
CA TYR A 238 -5.33 35.66 -13.56
C TYR A 238 -6.53 34.79 -13.92
N ILE A 239 -6.39 33.47 -13.87
CA ILE A 239 -7.48 32.53 -14.10
C ILE A 239 -8.58 32.71 -13.04
N LEU A 240 -8.22 32.91 -11.78
CA LEU A 240 -9.17 33.21 -10.71
C LEU A 240 -9.92 34.54 -10.92
N GLU A 241 -9.23 35.58 -11.39
CA GLU A 241 -9.85 36.87 -11.78
C GLU A 241 -10.86 36.67 -12.93
N ARG A 242 -10.53 35.82 -13.92
CA ARG A 242 -11.44 35.47 -15.02
C ARG A 242 -12.64 34.66 -14.56
N LEU A 243 -12.41 33.61 -13.77
CA LEU A 243 -13.46 32.80 -13.15
C LEU A 243 -14.47 33.67 -12.40
N SER A 244 -13.97 34.56 -11.55
CA SER A 244 -14.78 35.47 -10.75
C SER A 244 -15.61 36.43 -11.62
N SER A 245 -15.06 36.89 -12.75
CA SER A 245 -15.78 37.71 -13.72
C SER A 245 -16.91 36.93 -14.39
N ASP A 246 -16.66 35.69 -14.79
CA ASP A 246 -17.60 34.89 -15.57
C ASP A 246 -18.75 34.37 -14.69
N LEU A 247 -18.46 33.92 -13.46
CA LEU A 247 -19.50 33.57 -12.48
C LEU A 247 -20.39 34.77 -12.13
N LYS A 248 -19.80 35.96 -11.99
CA LYS A 248 -20.56 37.19 -11.74
C LYS A 248 -21.51 37.52 -12.90
N LYS A 249 -21.05 37.43 -14.15
CA LYS A 249 -21.90 37.67 -15.33
C LYS A 249 -23.04 36.65 -15.41
N ALA A 250 -22.74 35.37 -15.23
CA ALA A 250 -23.74 34.29 -15.24
C ALA A 250 -24.83 34.54 -14.20
N ARG A 251 -24.44 34.87 -12.96
CA ARG A 251 -25.38 35.20 -11.88
C ARG A 251 -26.23 36.43 -12.19
N GLN A 252 -25.65 37.46 -12.84
CA GLN A 252 -26.39 38.65 -13.26
C GLN A 252 -27.41 38.38 -14.39
N ARG A 253 -27.15 37.38 -15.24
CA ARG A 253 -28.09 36.90 -16.26
C ARG A 253 -29.19 35.99 -15.71
N GLY A 254 -29.07 35.55 -14.46
CA GLY A 254 -29.98 34.56 -13.87
C GLY A 254 -29.68 33.13 -14.28
N ASP A 255 -28.49 32.86 -14.83
CA ASP A 255 -28.05 31.50 -15.15
C ASP A 255 -27.87 30.70 -13.85
N THR A 256 -28.23 29.40 -13.88
CA THR A 256 -27.89 28.49 -12.77
C THR A 256 -26.40 28.19 -12.84
N ILE A 257 -25.67 28.58 -11.79
CA ILE A 257 -24.23 28.35 -11.65
C ILE A 257 -23.96 27.19 -10.69
N VAL A 258 -22.83 26.51 -10.89
CA VAL A 258 -22.33 25.40 -10.06
C VAL A 258 -20.97 25.78 -9.46
N PRO A 259 -20.47 25.09 -8.42
CA PRO A 259 -19.13 25.32 -7.89
C PRO A 259 -18.08 25.07 -8.98
N VAL A 260 -17.06 25.92 -9.02
CA VAL A 260 -15.94 25.79 -9.95
C VAL A 260 -14.64 25.66 -9.19
N SER A 261 -13.89 24.61 -9.49
CA SER A 261 -12.58 24.35 -8.92
C SER A 261 -11.49 25.11 -9.68
N VAL A 262 -10.52 25.66 -8.93
CA VAL A 262 -9.31 26.30 -9.46
C VAL A 262 -8.08 25.61 -8.87
N ASN A 263 -7.13 25.30 -9.75
CA ASN A 263 -5.85 24.72 -9.37
C ASN A 263 -4.94 25.78 -8.74
N LEU A 264 -4.31 25.42 -7.62
CA LEU A 264 -3.22 26.19 -7.03
C LEU A 264 -1.92 25.41 -7.10
N SER A 265 -0.94 25.98 -7.80
CA SER A 265 0.38 25.38 -7.91
C SER A 265 1.19 25.54 -6.61
N ARG A 266 2.26 24.77 -6.48
CA ARG A 266 3.27 24.96 -5.44
C ARG A 266 3.79 26.41 -5.36
N THR A 267 3.87 27.11 -6.48
CA THR A 267 4.46 28.45 -6.53
C THR A 267 3.58 29.49 -5.84
N ASP A 268 2.26 29.28 -5.81
CA ASP A 268 1.30 30.15 -5.14
C ASP A 268 1.56 30.26 -3.64
N PHE A 269 1.76 29.11 -2.99
CA PHE A 269 2.05 29.00 -1.55
C PHE A 269 3.43 29.55 -1.19
N LYS A 270 4.39 29.51 -2.13
CA LYS A 270 5.76 30.02 -1.89
C LYS A 270 5.90 31.52 -2.11
N MET A 271 5.27 32.03 -3.16
CA MET A 271 5.49 33.40 -3.64
C MET A 271 4.47 34.38 -3.08
N THR A 272 3.31 33.90 -2.62
CA THR A 272 2.19 34.73 -2.18
C THR A 272 1.44 34.13 -0.98
N ASP A 273 0.45 34.84 -0.48
CA ASP A 273 -0.57 34.28 0.42
C ASP A 273 -1.85 34.00 -0.41
N PRO A 274 -2.02 32.76 -0.91
CA PRO A 274 -3.10 32.44 -1.85
C PRO A 274 -4.48 32.58 -1.21
N VAL A 275 -4.60 32.37 0.10
CA VAL A 275 -5.86 32.54 0.86
C VAL A 275 -6.30 34.01 0.80
N GLN A 276 -5.38 34.95 1.06
CA GLN A 276 -5.68 36.38 0.99
C GLN A 276 -5.96 36.87 -0.43
N VAL A 277 -5.24 36.34 -1.42
CA VAL A 277 -5.48 36.64 -2.84
C VAL A 277 -6.89 36.21 -3.23
N MET A 278 -7.27 34.96 -2.91
CA MET A 278 -8.58 34.43 -3.23
C MET A 278 -9.70 35.17 -2.50
N LYS A 279 -9.53 35.43 -1.20
CA LYS A 279 -10.48 36.21 -0.39
C LYS A 279 -10.78 37.59 -1.00
N ARG A 280 -9.74 38.28 -1.49
CA ARG A 280 -9.88 39.60 -2.12
C ARG A 280 -10.67 39.52 -3.43
N ILE A 281 -10.25 38.65 -4.35
CA ILE A 281 -10.85 38.53 -5.69
C ILE A 281 -12.31 38.08 -5.58
N VAL A 282 -12.59 37.09 -4.73
CA VAL A 282 -13.94 36.57 -4.51
C VAL A 282 -14.85 37.64 -3.89
N ALA A 283 -14.35 38.42 -2.93
CA ALA A 283 -15.12 39.52 -2.32
C ALA A 283 -15.52 40.59 -3.36
N GLU A 284 -14.65 40.92 -4.31
CA GLU A 284 -14.92 41.88 -5.39
C GLU A 284 -15.98 41.38 -6.39
N SER A 285 -16.09 40.07 -6.57
CA SER A 285 -17.06 39.44 -7.47
C SER A 285 -18.51 39.52 -6.97
N LYS A 286 -18.70 39.59 -5.64
CA LYS A 286 -19.99 39.41 -4.93
C LYS A 286 -20.65 38.03 -5.14
N VAL A 287 -19.91 37.05 -5.67
CA VAL A 287 -20.34 35.65 -5.73
C VAL A 287 -20.03 34.98 -4.39
N PRO A 288 -20.95 34.19 -3.80
CA PRO A 288 -20.68 33.47 -2.55
C PRO A 288 -19.48 32.54 -2.66
N ARG A 289 -18.69 32.44 -1.58
CA ARG A 289 -17.43 31.66 -1.54
C ARG A 289 -17.60 30.18 -1.89
N LYS A 290 -18.75 29.59 -1.54
CA LYS A 290 -19.10 28.19 -1.85
C LYS A 290 -19.14 27.83 -3.34
N PHE A 291 -19.12 28.81 -4.24
CA PHE A 291 -18.99 28.57 -5.68
C PHE A 291 -17.54 28.46 -6.15
N PHE A 292 -16.57 28.65 -5.26
CA PHE A 292 -15.15 28.55 -5.54
C PHE A 292 -14.59 27.39 -4.72
N ARG A 293 -13.97 26.44 -5.41
CA ARG A 293 -13.25 25.31 -4.79
C ARG A 293 -11.78 25.40 -5.15
N VAL A 294 -10.92 24.92 -4.27
CA VAL A 294 -9.47 24.95 -4.45
C VAL A 294 -8.99 23.53 -4.69
N GLU A 295 -8.21 23.32 -5.74
CA GLU A 295 -7.54 22.05 -6.04
C GLU A 295 -6.06 22.16 -5.73
N ILE A 296 -5.54 21.19 -4.97
CA ILE A 296 -4.13 21.11 -4.58
C ILE A 296 -3.63 19.71 -4.89
N THR A 297 -2.60 19.62 -5.73
CA THR A 297 -2.01 18.34 -6.12
C THR A 297 -1.32 17.63 -4.95
N GLU A 298 -1.41 16.30 -4.91
CA GLU A 298 -0.77 15.45 -3.89
C GLU A 298 0.72 15.80 -3.71
N SER A 299 1.44 16.02 -4.81
CA SER A 299 2.85 16.38 -4.81
C SER A 299 3.15 17.72 -4.13
N THR A 300 2.22 18.68 -4.19
CA THR A 300 2.34 19.97 -3.51
C THR A 300 2.21 19.77 -2.00
N VAL A 301 1.27 18.92 -1.57
CA VAL A 301 1.06 18.62 -0.15
C VAL A 301 2.25 17.86 0.45
N MET A 302 2.80 16.89 -0.28
CA MET A 302 3.91 16.04 0.17
C MET A 302 5.22 16.77 0.43
N GLN A 303 5.45 17.92 -0.22
CA GLN A 303 6.71 18.65 -0.09
C GLN A 303 6.81 19.48 1.19
N ASP A 304 5.66 19.91 1.73
CA ASP A 304 5.57 20.63 3.01
C ASP A 304 4.25 20.27 3.72
N PRO A 305 4.09 19.05 4.25
CA PRO A 305 2.83 18.62 4.85
C PRO A 305 2.39 19.49 6.03
N VAL A 306 3.34 20.01 6.81
CA VAL A 306 3.01 20.84 7.98
C VAL A 306 2.49 22.21 7.55
N GLY A 307 3.19 22.89 6.63
CA GLY A 307 2.74 24.18 6.11
C GLY A 307 1.44 24.05 5.31
N MET A 308 1.30 22.98 4.52
CA MET A 308 0.11 22.76 3.70
C MET A 308 -1.13 22.47 4.53
N LYS A 309 -1.01 21.76 5.65
CA LYS A 309 -2.13 21.57 6.59
C LYS A 309 -2.68 22.91 7.08
N GLU A 310 -1.81 23.82 7.49
CA GLU A 310 -2.22 25.16 7.92
C GLU A 310 -2.95 25.94 6.81
N TYR A 311 -2.54 25.78 5.54
CA TYR A 311 -3.23 26.42 4.43
C TYR A 311 -4.60 25.80 4.13
N VAL A 312 -4.70 24.46 4.16
CA VAL A 312 -5.97 23.75 3.96
C VAL A 312 -6.99 24.18 5.02
N ASP A 313 -6.58 24.17 6.30
CA ASP A 313 -7.41 24.61 7.42
C ASP A 313 -7.89 26.06 7.23
N LYS A 314 -6.98 26.98 6.84
CA LYS A 314 -7.33 28.39 6.58
C LYS A 314 -8.31 28.58 5.42
N PHE A 315 -8.19 27.80 4.34
CA PHE A 315 -9.15 27.87 3.23
C PHE A 315 -10.55 27.45 3.69
N GLN A 316 -10.63 26.35 4.45
CA GLN A 316 -11.89 25.82 4.98
C GLN A 316 -12.52 26.74 6.03
N GLU A 317 -11.72 27.33 6.93
CA GLU A 317 -12.17 28.37 7.87
C GLU A 317 -12.74 29.60 7.16
N GLU A 318 -12.21 29.96 5.98
CA GLU A 318 -12.76 31.02 5.13
C GLU A 318 -13.96 30.54 4.30
N GLY A 319 -14.36 29.27 4.37
CA GLY A 319 -15.53 28.71 3.69
C GLY A 319 -15.29 28.34 2.22
N PHE A 320 -14.04 28.07 1.85
CA PHE A 320 -13.69 27.44 0.57
C PHE A 320 -13.54 25.93 0.76
N ALA A 321 -14.12 25.15 -0.15
CA ALA A 321 -13.86 23.72 -0.17
C ALA A 321 -12.51 23.45 -0.83
N VAL A 322 -11.77 22.48 -0.28
CA VAL A 322 -10.44 22.10 -0.75
C VAL A 322 -10.45 20.64 -1.19
N ASP A 323 -10.11 20.44 -2.45
CA ASP A 323 -10.05 19.16 -3.13
C ASP A 323 -8.58 18.75 -3.26
N MET A 324 -8.27 17.48 -2.93
CA MET A 324 -6.96 16.92 -3.20
C MET A 324 -6.92 16.35 -4.60
N ASP A 325 -5.99 16.85 -5.41
CA ASP A 325 -5.85 16.52 -6.83
C ASP A 325 -4.73 15.51 -7.11
N ASP A 326 -4.81 14.83 -8.25
CA ASP A 326 -3.88 13.78 -8.70
C ASP A 326 -3.67 12.65 -7.68
N PHE A 327 -4.70 12.27 -6.92
CA PHE A 327 -4.55 11.28 -5.84
C PHE A 327 -4.14 9.91 -6.38
N GLY A 328 -3.04 9.38 -5.83
CA GLY A 328 -2.46 8.09 -6.19
C GLY A 328 -1.38 8.18 -7.29
N SER A 329 -1.05 9.40 -7.73
CA SER A 329 0.10 9.66 -8.61
C SER A 329 1.44 9.73 -7.84
N ALA A 330 1.41 10.00 -6.53
CA ALA A 330 2.58 10.01 -5.66
C ALA A 330 2.56 8.88 -4.61
N TYR A 331 3.74 8.49 -4.12
CA TYR A 331 3.96 7.22 -3.41
C TYR A 331 3.52 7.21 -1.93
N SER A 332 2.90 8.28 -1.40
CA SER A 332 2.78 8.50 0.06
C SER A 332 1.41 9.01 0.55
N SER A 333 0.36 8.88 -0.26
CA SER A 333 -0.95 9.52 -0.06
C SER A 333 -1.70 9.10 1.23
N LEU A 334 -1.51 7.88 1.72
CA LEU A 334 -2.34 7.33 2.81
C LEU A 334 -1.99 7.88 4.20
N ALA A 335 -0.71 8.12 4.50
CA ALA A 335 -0.31 8.67 5.80
C ALA A 335 -0.79 10.12 5.98
N MET A 336 -0.91 10.86 4.87
CA MET A 336 -1.40 12.24 4.84
C MET A 336 -2.88 12.35 5.19
N LEU A 337 -3.70 11.40 4.73
CA LEU A 337 -5.14 11.39 5.00
C LEU A 337 -5.49 11.29 6.49
N ARG A 338 -4.53 10.91 7.35
CA ARG A 338 -4.70 10.97 8.80
C ARG A 338 -4.69 12.39 9.35
N GLU A 339 -3.89 13.27 8.74
CA GLU A 339 -3.62 14.62 9.24
C GLU A 339 -4.46 15.69 8.54
N PHE A 340 -4.93 15.42 7.32
CA PHE A 340 -5.66 16.37 6.49
C PHE A 340 -7.14 16.02 6.38
N THR A 341 -7.99 17.04 6.39
CA THR A 341 -9.44 16.91 6.18
C THR A 341 -9.84 17.58 4.87
N PHE A 342 -9.52 16.98 3.72
CA PHE A 342 -10.01 17.54 2.43
C PHE A 342 -11.51 17.27 2.25
N ASP A 343 -12.17 18.15 1.51
CA ASP A 343 -13.59 18.01 1.17
C ASP A 343 -13.81 16.90 0.12
N SER A 344 -12.89 16.76 -0.83
CA SER A 344 -12.94 15.67 -1.81
C SER A 344 -11.56 15.18 -2.25
N ILE A 345 -11.54 13.95 -2.76
CA ILE A 345 -10.39 13.35 -3.43
C ILE A 345 -10.70 13.21 -4.92
N LYS A 346 -9.80 13.72 -5.76
CA LYS A 346 -9.82 13.52 -7.21
C LYS A 346 -8.88 12.37 -7.58
N ILE A 347 -9.46 11.29 -8.09
CA ILE A 347 -8.77 10.07 -8.48
C ILE A 347 -8.13 10.29 -9.86
N ASP A 348 -6.80 10.15 -9.92
CA ASP A 348 -6.02 10.40 -11.12
C ASP A 348 -6.46 9.54 -12.32
N MET A 349 -6.42 10.14 -13.52
CA MET A 349 -6.74 9.47 -14.78
C MET A 349 -5.88 8.22 -15.03
N GLY A 350 -4.68 8.13 -14.46
CA GLY A 350 -3.79 6.97 -14.55
C GLY A 350 -4.45 5.66 -14.14
N PHE A 351 -5.40 5.68 -13.19
CA PHE A 351 -6.16 4.49 -12.79
C PHE A 351 -7.16 4.00 -13.86
N LEU A 352 -7.58 4.88 -14.77
CA LEU A 352 -8.54 4.58 -15.84
C LEU A 352 -7.88 4.21 -17.18
N ARG A 353 -6.64 4.63 -17.45
CA ARG A 353 -5.95 4.36 -18.74
C ARG A 353 -5.77 2.87 -19.07
N ASN A 354 -5.65 2.00 -18.05
CA ASN A 354 -5.52 0.54 -18.21
C ASN A 354 -6.65 -0.18 -17.46
N PHE A 355 -7.89 0.09 -17.86
CA PHE A 355 -9.11 -0.34 -17.16
C PHE A 355 -9.32 -1.87 -17.17
N ASN A 356 -8.82 -2.56 -16.14
CA ASN A 356 -8.87 -4.02 -15.99
C ASN A 356 -9.35 -4.41 -14.58
N ASN A 357 -9.48 -5.71 -14.30
CA ASN A 357 -9.96 -6.19 -12.99
C ASN A 357 -9.11 -5.72 -11.81
N ARG A 358 -7.80 -5.49 -12.00
CA ARG A 358 -6.92 -4.95 -10.96
C ARG A 358 -7.21 -3.48 -10.70
N SER A 359 -7.32 -2.64 -11.75
CA SER A 359 -7.64 -1.23 -11.56
C SER A 359 -9.03 -1.02 -10.98
N LYS A 360 -10.03 -1.83 -11.39
CA LYS A 360 -11.38 -1.86 -10.79
C LYS A 360 -11.33 -2.10 -9.27
N ARG A 361 -10.58 -3.10 -8.81
CA ARG A 361 -10.43 -3.38 -7.35
C ARG A 361 -9.72 -2.25 -6.59
N ILE A 362 -8.72 -1.62 -7.20
CA ILE A 362 -8.03 -0.48 -6.60
C ILE A 362 -8.98 0.71 -6.46
N LEU A 363 -9.73 1.04 -7.52
CA LEU A 363 -10.73 2.11 -7.52
C LEU A 363 -11.81 1.88 -6.45
N GLN A 364 -12.32 0.65 -6.33
CA GLN A 364 -13.25 0.28 -5.24
C GLN A 364 -12.66 0.58 -3.86
N SER A 365 -11.41 0.17 -3.63
CA SER A 365 -10.73 0.38 -2.35
C SER A 365 -10.54 1.87 -2.05
N ILE A 366 -10.19 2.68 -3.06
CA ILE A 366 -10.05 4.14 -2.92
C ILE A 366 -11.41 4.76 -2.56
N VAL A 367 -12.48 4.42 -3.29
CA VAL A 367 -13.82 4.98 -3.05
C VAL A 367 -14.32 4.60 -1.65
N THR A 368 -14.23 3.34 -1.24
CA THR A 368 -14.60 2.90 0.12
C THR A 368 -13.81 3.65 1.19
N MET A 369 -12.49 3.76 1.01
CA MET A 369 -11.63 4.48 1.95
C MET A 369 -12.02 5.95 2.06
N SER A 370 -12.15 6.67 0.94
CA SER A 370 -12.54 8.09 0.93
C SER A 370 -13.85 8.32 1.70
N LYS A 371 -14.86 7.49 1.45
CA LYS A 371 -16.16 7.58 2.14
C LYS A 371 -16.03 7.30 3.64
N SER A 372 -15.24 6.30 4.04
CA SER A 372 -15.00 5.99 5.45
C SER A 372 -14.32 7.13 6.21
N LEU A 373 -13.59 7.99 5.50
CA LEU A 373 -12.94 9.19 6.03
C LEU A 373 -13.84 10.44 5.94
N GLY A 374 -15.07 10.31 5.43
CA GLY A 374 -16.01 11.41 5.25
C GLY A 374 -15.67 12.34 4.08
N MET A 375 -14.92 11.86 3.09
CA MET A 375 -14.47 12.64 1.94
C MET A 375 -15.28 12.28 0.68
N HIS A 376 -15.64 13.29 -0.09
CA HIS A 376 -16.28 13.10 -1.40
C HIS A 376 -15.30 12.56 -2.44
N THR A 377 -15.82 11.96 -3.52
CA THR A 377 -14.99 11.33 -4.55
C THR A 377 -15.27 11.91 -5.94
N VAL A 378 -14.20 12.24 -6.67
CA VAL A 378 -14.24 12.64 -8.07
C VAL A 378 -13.34 11.70 -8.86
N ALA A 379 -13.82 11.10 -9.94
CA ALA A 379 -12.97 10.35 -10.86
C ALA A 379 -12.67 11.17 -12.11
N GLU A 380 -11.39 11.28 -12.46
CA GLU A 380 -10.92 12.06 -13.60
C GLU A 380 -10.57 11.21 -14.81
N GLY A 381 -10.70 11.79 -16.00
CA GLY A 381 -10.33 11.16 -17.27
C GLY A 381 -11.26 10.01 -17.66
N VAL A 382 -12.54 10.12 -17.31
CA VAL A 382 -13.58 9.18 -17.78
C VAL A 382 -13.90 9.45 -19.24
N ASP A 383 -13.50 8.52 -20.10
CA ASP A 383 -13.56 8.69 -21.56
C ASP A 383 -14.66 7.85 -22.22
N ASP A 384 -15.18 6.82 -21.53
CA ASP A 384 -16.19 5.91 -22.07
C ASP A 384 -17.29 5.50 -21.08
N GLU A 385 -18.34 4.89 -21.62
CA GLU A 385 -19.53 4.45 -20.89
C GLU A 385 -19.25 3.29 -19.91
N GLU A 386 -18.28 2.40 -20.21
CA GLU A 386 -17.93 1.28 -19.33
C GLU A 386 -17.32 1.80 -18.02
N GLN A 387 -16.38 2.74 -18.14
CA GLN A 387 -15.75 3.40 -17.01
C GLN A 387 -16.80 4.14 -16.16
N TYR A 388 -17.69 4.91 -16.81
CA TYR A 388 -18.78 5.62 -16.15
C TYR A 388 -19.69 4.65 -15.36
N ASN A 389 -20.18 3.59 -16.00
CA ASN A 389 -21.09 2.63 -15.37
C ASN A 389 -20.43 1.90 -14.21
N PHE A 390 -19.14 1.54 -14.34
CA PHE A 390 -18.39 0.94 -13.24
C PHE A 390 -18.20 1.91 -12.07
N LEU A 391 -17.76 3.14 -12.31
CA LEU A 391 -17.57 4.15 -11.26
C LEU A 391 -18.88 4.44 -10.53
N LYS A 392 -20.00 4.52 -11.26
CA LYS A 392 -21.35 4.57 -10.69
C LYS A 392 -21.67 3.33 -9.85
N SER A 393 -21.34 2.13 -10.32
CA SER A 393 -21.62 0.87 -9.61
C SER A 393 -20.87 0.72 -8.28
N ILE A 394 -19.74 1.42 -8.12
CA ILE A 394 -18.96 1.42 -6.87
C ILE A 394 -19.27 2.65 -6.01
N GLY A 395 -20.20 3.49 -6.46
CA GLY A 395 -20.64 4.69 -5.76
C GLY A 395 -19.64 5.85 -5.79
N CYS A 396 -18.76 5.94 -6.79
CA CYS A 396 -18.01 7.18 -7.03
C CYS A 396 -19.01 8.32 -7.28
N GLU A 397 -18.85 9.44 -6.59
CA GLU A 397 -19.90 10.47 -6.52
C GLU A 397 -19.93 11.40 -7.73
N MET A 398 -18.75 11.89 -8.12
CA MET A 398 -18.57 12.85 -9.19
C MET A 398 -17.65 12.27 -10.26
N ILE A 399 -17.91 12.64 -11.51
CA ILE A 399 -17.19 12.15 -12.68
C ILE A 399 -16.81 13.33 -13.56
N GLN A 400 -15.56 13.33 -14.02
CA GLN A 400 -15.00 14.31 -14.93
C GLN A 400 -14.22 13.61 -16.05
N GLY A 401 -14.44 14.00 -17.29
CA GLY A 401 -13.74 13.41 -18.44
C GLY A 401 -14.41 13.71 -19.77
N TYR A 402 -13.79 13.26 -20.86
CA TYR A 402 -14.26 13.60 -22.22
C TYR A 402 -15.59 12.94 -22.58
N TYR A 403 -16.01 11.90 -21.86
CA TYR A 403 -17.33 11.29 -22.04
C TYR A 403 -18.48 12.31 -21.90
N PHE A 404 -18.34 13.32 -21.03
CA PHE A 404 -19.36 14.34 -20.79
C PHE A 404 -19.06 15.71 -21.43
N GLY A 405 -17.80 15.97 -21.77
CA GLY A 405 -17.41 17.18 -22.47
C GLY A 405 -15.93 17.52 -22.33
N GLU A 406 -15.35 18.02 -23.40
CA GLU A 406 -14.01 18.61 -23.37
C GLU A 406 -14.03 19.98 -22.68
N PRO A 407 -12.88 20.45 -22.16
CA PRO A 407 -12.75 21.82 -21.68
C PRO A 407 -13.14 22.82 -22.78
N ALA A 408 -14.02 23.77 -22.46
CA ALA A 408 -14.51 24.77 -23.42
C ALA A 408 -14.61 26.17 -22.81
N PRO A 409 -14.52 27.27 -23.58
CA PRO A 409 -14.78 28.62 -23.07
C PRO A 409 -16.19 28.72 -22.47
N PHE A 410 -16.38 29.58 -21.46
CA PHE A 410 -17.59 29.61 -20.63
C PHE A 410 -18.93 29.60 -21.39
N GLU A 411 -19.04 30.38 -22.48
CA GLU A 411 -20.29 30.39 -23.27
C GLU A 411 -20.50 29.09 -24.05
N LYS A 412 -19.45 28.54 -24.64
CA LYS A 412 -19.51 27.25 -25.35
C LYS A 412 -19.78 26.09 -24.39
N PHE A 413 -19.19 26.13 -23.20
CA PHE A 413 -19.45 25.20 -22.10
C PHE A 413 -20.96 25.16 -21.77
N ASN A 414 -21.59 26.33 -21.57
CA ASN A 414 -23.03 26.40 -21.29
C ASN A 414 -23.89 25.90 -22.45
N GLU A 415 -23.48 26.14 -23.71
CA GLU A 415 -24.15 25.61 -24.89
C GLU A 415 -24.04 24.08 -24.98
N GLU A 416 -22.86 23.52 -24.72
CA GLU A 416 -22.61 22.07 -24.75
C GLU A 416 -23.37 21.34 -23.66
N VAL A 417 -23.37 21.85 -22.43
CA VAL A 417 -24.17 21.30 -21.32
C VAL A 417 -25.66 21.23 -21.70
N LYS A 418 -26.21 22.33 -22.26
CA LYS A 418 -27.61 22.37 -22.72
C LYS A 418 -27.87 21.41 -23.88
N LYS A 419 -26.94 21.31 -24.83
CA LYS A 419 -27.07 20.43 -26.01
C LYS A 419 -27.07 18.94 -25.63
N HIS A 420 -26.30 18.55 -24.62
CA HIS A 420 -26.26 17.18 -24.12
C HIS A 420 -27.41 16.84 -23.15
N GLY A 421 -28.34 17.79 -22.90
CA GLY A 421 -29.45 17.58 -21.98
C GLY A 421 -29.04 17.51 -20.51
N ILE A 422 -27.82 17.96 -20.19
CA ILE A 422 -27.29 17.95 -18.82
C ILE A 422 -27.91 19.12 -18.06
N ILE A 423 -28.54 18.82 -16.92
CA ILE A 423 -29.23 19.82 -16.10
C ILE A 423 -28.29 20.25 -14.96
N PRO A 424 -28.05 21.56 -14.77
CA PRO A 424 -27.29 22.05 -13.62
C PRO A 424 -28.01 21.80 -12.29
N GLU A 425 -27.25 21.33 -11.30
CA GLU A 425 -27.72 21.14 -9.94
C GLU A 425 -27.95 22.49 -9.24
N LYS A 426 -29.11 22.65 -8.61
CA LYS A 426 -29.46 23.88 -7.90
C LYS A 426 -28.76 23.93 -6.54
N GLU A 427 -28.48 25.14 -6.07
CA GLU A 427 -27.82 25.38 -4.79
C GLU A 427 -28.49 24.68 -3.57
N LEU A 428 -29.81 24.52 -3.59
CA LEU A 428 -30.57 23.84 -2.53
C LEU A 428 -30.47 22.30 -2.59
N GLU A 429 -30.05 21.74 -3.72
CA GLU A 429 -29.87 20.30 -3.92
C GLU A 429 -28.48 19.82 -3.45
N TRP A 430 -27.52 20.73 -3.24
CA TRP A 430 -26.13 20.36 -2.95
C TRP A 430 -25.97 19.55 -1.67
N SER A 431 -26.57 19.98 -0.56
CA SER A 431 -26.50 19.21 0.69
C SER A 431 -27.14 17.84 0.52
N PHE A 432 -28.24 17.76 -0.23
CA PHE A 432 -28.94 16.52 -0.49
C PHE A 432 -28.04 15.51 -1.22
N TYR A 433 -27.39 15.90 -2.33
CA TYR A 433 -26.51 14.99 -3.05
C TYR A 433 -25.20 14.70 -2.32
N ASN A 434 -24.66 15.67 -1.57
CA ASN A 434 -23.46 15.46 -0.77
C ASN A 434 -23.70 14.42 0.34
N ASP A 435 -24.82 14.52 1.07
CA ASP A 435 -25.17 13.55 2.12
C ASP A 435 -25.31 12.12 1.54
N ILE A 436 -25.85 12.01 0.32
CA ILE A 436 -25.99 10.72 -0.38
C ILE A 436 -24.65 10.22 -0.92
N GLY A 437 -23.80 11.12 -1.40
CA GLY A 437 -22.49 10.81 -1.99
C GLY A 437 -21.53 10.12 -1.01
N LEU A 438 -21.69 10.39 0.30
CA LEU A 438 -20.92 9.76 1.37
C LEU A 438 -21.38 8.34 1.72
N GLU A 439 -22.54 7.90 1.27
CA GLU A 439 -23.01 6.54 1.58
C GLU A 439 -22.19 5.49 0.84
N ASP A 440 -21.63 4.55 1.60
CA ASP A 440 -20.96 3.40 1.02
C ASP A 440 -21.99 2.40 0.48
N VAL A 441 -21.87 2.13 -0.81
CA VAL A 441 -22.74 1.23 -1.57
C VAL A 441 -22.03 -0.09 -1.92
N ILE A 442 -20.74 -0.20 -1.58
CA ILE A 442 -19.94 -1.42 -1.74
C ILE A 442 -20.19 -2.28 -0.49
N THR A 443 -21.16 -3.17 -0.58
CA THR A 443 -21.56 -4.07 0.50
C THR A 443 -22.07 -5.39 -0.06
N ASP A 444 -21.99 -6.43 0.76
CA ASP A 444 -22.56 -7.75 0.49
C ASP A 444 -24.08 -7.79 0.80
N GLU A 445 -24.63 -6.75 1.46
CA GLU A 445 -26.07 -6.63 1.67
C GLU A 445 -26.80 -6.25 0.37
N ALA A 446 -27.95 -6.85 0.09
CA ALA A 446 -28.81 -6.44 -1.02
C ALA A 446 -29.38 -5.03 -0.78
N MET A 447 -28.82 -4.03 -1.46
CA MET A 447 -29.09 -2.60 -1.26
C MET A 447 -29.70 -1.94 -2.51
N SER A 448 -30.67 -1.03 -2.30
CA SER A 448 -31.05 -0.01 -3.28
C SER A 448 -31.17 1.40 -2.68
N LEU A 449 -30.96 2.43 -3.51
CA LEU A 449 -31.27 3.83 -3.21
C LEU A 449 -32.49 4.27 -4.01
N GLN A 450 -33.49 4.78 -3.32
CA GLN A 450 -34.77 5.19 -3.90
C GLN A 450 -35.10 6.63 -3.55
N LEU A 451 -35.35 7.45 -4.57
CA LEU A 451 -35.78 8.84 -4.42
C LEU A 451 -37.31 8.90 -4.44
N PHE A 452 -37.90 9.41 -3.35
CA PHE A 452 -39.33 9.72 -3.27
C PHE A 452 -39.56 11.21 -3.50
N ASP A 453 -40.28 11.59 -4.55
CA ASP A 453 -40.55 12.99 -4.90
C ASP A 453 -41.79 13.58 -4.20
N GLY A 454 -42.35 12.85 -3.23
CA GLY A 454 -43.63 13.17 -2.57
C GLY A 454 -44.85 12.51 -3.21
N GLN A 455 -44.75 12.00 -4.44
CA GLN A 455 -45.81 11.26 -5.13
C GLN A 455 -45.39 9.84 -5.49
N ARG A 456 -44.15 9.66 -5.97
CA ARG A 456 -43.66 8.42 -6.55
C ARG A 456 -42.19 8.17 -6.16
N PHE A 457 -41.82 6.90 -6.08
CA PHE A 457 -40.44 6.45 -5.95
C PHE A 457 -39.80 6.25 -7.32
N SER A 458 -38.56 6.68 -7.44
CA SER A 458 -37.66 6.38 -8.55
C SER A 458 -36.43 5.65 -8.03
N LEU A 459 -35.92 4.71 -8.80
CA LEU A 459 -34.74 3.94 -8.46
C LEU A 459 -33.50 4.69 -8.94
N VAL A 460 -32.61 5.01 -8.01
CA VAL A 460 -31.38 5.77 -8.31
C VAL A 460 -30.17 4.86 -8.41
N TYR A 461 -30.12 3.83 -7.55
CA TYR A 461 -29.04 2.85 -7.51
C TYR A 461 -29.55 1.53 -6.93
N PHE A 462 -28.94 0.41 -7.34
CA PHE A 462 -29.03 -0.88 -6.68
C PHE A 462 -27.77 -1.70 -6.96
N ASN A 463 -27.39 -2.58 -6.04
CA ASN A 463 -26.26 -3.48 -6.24
C ASN A 463 -26.70 -4.85 -6.80
N SER A 464 -25.71 -5.66 -7.20
CA SER A 464 -25.93 -6.99 -7.78
C SER A 464 -26.67 -7.93 -6.84
N GLU A 465 -26.47 -7.83 -5.53
CA GLU A 465 -27.18 -8.67 -4.56
C GLU A 465 -28.67 -8.34 -4.47
N TYR A 466 -29.05 -7.07 -4.56
CA TYR A 466 -30.45 -6.65 -4.63
C TYR A 466 -31.14 -7.17 -5.90
N GLU A 467 -30.43 -7.08 -7.03
CA GLU A 467 -30.91 -7.63 -8.30
C GLU A 467 -31.07 -9.15 -8.24
N ARG A 468 -30.09 -9.87 -7.68
CA ARG A 468 -30.11 -11.33 -7.52
C ARG A 468 -31.32 -11.78 -6.70
N LEU A 469 -31.53 -11.19 -5.51
CA LEU A 469 -32.64 -11.58 -4.62
C LEU A 469 -34.02 -11.34 -5.25
N ILE A 470 -34.18 -10.26 -6.01
CA ILE A 470 -35.43 -9.99 -6.74
C ILE A 470 -35.58 -10.95 -7.94
N GLY A 471 -34.48 -11.20 -8.66
CA GLY A 471 -34.44 -12.09 -9.82
C GLY A 471 -34.78 -13.55 -9.49
N GLU A 472 -34.35 -14.07 -8.33
CA GLU A 472 -34.71 -15.41 -7.83
C GLU A 472 -36.22 -15.63 -7.73
N GLN A 473 -37.00 -14.54 -7.64
CA GLN A 473 -38.45 -14.57 -7.48
C GLN A 473 -39.17 -14.38 -8.83
N GLY A 474 -38.42 -14.31 -9.93
CA GLY A 474 -38.95 -14.12 -11.28
C GLY A 474 -39.42 -12.70 -11.57
N PHE A 475 -38.98 -11.71 -10.78
CA PHE A 475 -39.28 -10.30 -10.99
C PHE A 475 -38.02 -9.54 -11.43
N THR A 476 -38.21 -8.42 -12.13
CA THR A 476 -37.15 -7.43 -12.31
C THR A 476 -37.23 -6.37 -11.21
N VAL A 477 -36.12 -5.67 -10.94
CA VAL A 477 -36.11 -4.56 -9.98
C VAL A 477 -37.13 -3.48 -10.38
N GLN A 478 -37.24 -3.19 -11.68
CA GLN A 478 -38.21 -2.23 -12.20
C GLN A 478 -39.66 -2.70 -11.99
N ASP A 479 -39.96 -3.99 -12.15
CA ASP A 479 -41.31 -4.51 -11.88
C ASP A 479 -41.69 -4.36 -10.40
N VAL A 480 -40.75 -4.59 -9.48
CA VAL A 480 -40.97 -4.41 -8.04
C VAL A 480 -41.24 -2.93 -7.73
N LEU A 481 -40.42 -2.02 -8.27
CA LEU A 481 -40.62 -0.58 -8.10
C LEU A 481 -42.02 -0.16 -8.57
N GLU A 482 -42.41 -0.55 -9.79
CA GLU A 482 -43.63 -0.03 -10.39
C GLU A 482 -44.91 -0.69 -9.91
N ARG A 483 -44.89 -1.99 -9.64
CA ARG A 483 -46.10 -2.75 -9.28
C ARG A 483 -46.29 -2.90 -7.78
N THR A 484 -45.23 -2.69 -6.99
CA THR A 484 -45.26 -2.90 -5.54
C THR A 484 -44.94 -1.64 -4.77
N VAL A 485 -43.85 -0.94 -5.09
CA VAL A 485 -43.43 0.27 -4.36
C VAL A 485 -44.28 1.48 -4.73
N ASN A 486 -44.57 1.70 -6.02
CA ASN A 486 -45.34 2.86 -6.50
C ASN A 486 -46.86 2.69 -6.47
N THR A 487 -47.37 1.58 -5.90
CA THR A 487 -48.81 1.32 -5.76
C THR A 487 -49.19 1.18 -4.29
N LYS A 488 -50.49 1.26 -3.97
CA LYS A 488 -51.02 1.00 -2.62
C LYS A 488 -52.06 -0.14 -2.60
N GLU A 489 -52.10 -0.92 -3.67
CA GLU A 489 -53.14 -1.93 -3.91
C GLU A 489 -52.97 -3.16 -3.01
N LYS A 490 -51.71 -3.62 -2.83
CA LYS A 490 -51.39 -4.81 -2.03
C LYS A 490 -51.14 -4.45 -0.57
N ALA A 491 -51.36 -5.41 0.32
CA ALA A 491 -51.08 -5.24 1.75
C ALA A 491 -49.59 -4.92 2.02
N VAL A 492 -48.68 -5.62 1.34
CA VAL A 492 -47.24 -5.37 1.42
C VAL A 492 -46.87 -3.96 0.94
N SER A 493 -47.53 -3.46 -0.10
CA SER A 493 -47.31 -2.10 -0.62
C SER A 493 -47.73 -1.03 0.39
N ARG A 494 -48.86 -1.24 1.08
CA ARG A 494 -49.30 -0.33 2.16
C ARG A 494 -48.33 -0.36 3.34
N ALA A 495 -47.93 -1.55 3.78
CA ALA A 495 -46.96 -1.69 4.86
C ALA A 495 -45.59 -1.07 4.53
N TYR A 496 -45.14 -1.17 3.27
CA TYR A 496 -43.93 -0.49 2.79
C TYR A 496 -44.03 1.03 2.93
N HIS A 497 -45.12 1.62 2.45
CA HIS A 497 -45.35 3.07 2.60
C HIS A 497 -45.41 3.48 4.07
N ASP A 498 -46.07 2.69 4.93
CA ASP A 498 -46.17 3.00 6.36
C ASP A 498 -44.78 3.04 7.02
N ILE A 499 -43.89 2.10 6.70
CA ILE A 499 -42.52 2.12 7.26
C ILE A 499 -41.70 3.28 6.70
N VAL A 500 -41.86 3.66 5.42
CA VAL A 500 -41.21 4.84 4.84
C VAL A 500 -41.69 6.12 5.53
N PHE A 501 -43.00 6.29 5.71
CA PHE A 501 -43.55 7.47 6.39
C PHE A 501 -43.09 7.56 7.85
N ARG A 502 -42.98 6.43 8.55
CA ARG A 502 -42.38 6.41 9.90
C ARG A 502 -40.90 6.78 9.88
N ALA A 503 -40.13 6.27 8.91
CA ALA A 503 -38.73 6.64 8.75
C ALA A 503 -38.56 8.15 8.50
N MET A 504 -39.44 8.76 7.68
CA MET A 504 -39.48 10.21 7.48
C MET A 504 -39.85 10.98 8.76
N GLN A 505 -40.85 10.50 9.50
CA GLN A 505 -41.37 11.19 10.69
C GLN A 505 -40.39 11.15 11.86
N TYR A 506 -39.74 10.00 12.07
CA TYR A 506 -38.91 9.76 13.25
C TYR A 506 -37.41 9.87 12.99
N GLY A 507 -36.98 9.91 11.71
CA GLY A 507 -35.57 10.01 11.33
C GLY A 507 -34.72 8.80 11.71
N ARG A 508 -35.36 7.66 12.00
CA ARG A 508 -34.69 6.40 12.36
C ARG A 508 -34.96 5.32 11.32
N GLU A 509 -34.14 4.29 11.34
CA GLU A 509 -34.36 3.10 10.52
C GLU A 509 -35.65 2.38 10.96
N GLU A 510 -36.46 1.99 9.98
CA GLU A 510 -37.70 1.23 10.17
C GLU A 510 -37.65 -0.02 9.29
N GLY A 511 -38.40 -1.06 9.66
CA GLY A 511 -38.40 -2.29 8.89
C GLY A 511 -39.68 -3.09 9.00
N MET A 512 -39.84 -4.06 8.10
CA MET A 512 -40.95 -5.01 8.11
C MET A 512 -40.54 -6.37 7.58
N ALA A 513 -41.19 -7.42 8.09
CA ALA A 513 -41.11 -8.75 7.51
C ALA A 513 -42.27 -8.97 6.53
N PHE A 514 -42.02 -9.66 5.43
CA PHE A 514 -43.06 -10.10 4.51
C PHE A 514 -42.69 -11.46 3.87
N THR A 515 -43.64 -12.07 3.18
CA THR A 515 -43.43 -13.34 2.48
C THR A 515 -43.68 -13.16 0.99
N MET A 516 -42.84 -13.77 0.18
CA MET A 516 -42.99 -13.80 -1.27
C MET A 516 -42.68 -15.23 -1.74
N GLY A 517 -43.67 -15.89 -2.34
CA GLY A 517 -43.60 -17.31 -2.62
C GLY A 517 -43.47 -18.15 -1.34
N MET A 518 -42.47 -19.05 -1.31
CA MET A 518 -42.12 -19.86 -0.13
C MET A 518 -41.07 -19.21 0.78
N LYS A 519 -40.55 -18.04 0.39
CA LYS A 519 -39.48 -17.34 1.11
C LYS A 519 -40.02 -16.22 2.00
N SER A 520 -39.34 -15.98 3.11
CA SER A 520 -39.57 -14.86 4.03
C SER A 520 -38.47 -13.83 3.87
N TYR A 521 -38.85 -12.56 3.75
CA TYR A 521 -37.93 -11.45 3.60
C TYR A 521 -38.10 -10.44 4.74
N TYR A 522 -37.02 -9.74 5.06
CA TYR A 522 -37.03 -8.56 5.92
C TYR A 522 -36.50 -7.36 5.12
N ILE A 523 -37.21 -6.24 5.18
CA ILE A 523 -36.81 -4.99 4.53
C ILE A 523 -36.55 -3.92 5.58
N ARG A 524 -35.41 -3.24 5.48
CA ARG A 524 -35.04 -2.07 6.29
C ARG A 524 -35.01 -0.84 5.41
N VAL A 525 -35.48 0.27 5.96
CA VAL A 525 -35.61 1.57 5.28
C VAL A 525 -35.03 2.65 6.18
N LYS A 526 -34.05 3.39 5.67
CA LYS A 526 -33.44 4.54 6.33
C LYS A 526 -33.51 5.75 5.40
N MET A 527 -34.01 6.88 5.90
CA MET A 527 -33.92 8.15 5.18
C MET A 527 -32.48 8.67 5.28
N LEU A 528 -31.86 8.95 4.14
CA LEU A 528 -30.49 9.46 4.06
C LEU A 528 -30.46 10.97 4.06
N ALA A 529 -31.27 11.57 3.18
CA ALA A 529 -31.30 13.00 2.96
C ALA A 529 -32.71 13.43 2.54
N SER A 530 -33.03 14.70 2.73
CA SER A 530 -34.29 15.30 2.30
C SER A 530 -34.07 16.72 1.78
N TYR A 531 -34.83 17.12 0.76
CA TYR A 531 -34.91 18.49 0.27
C TYR A 531 -36.36 18.83 -0.11
N GLU A 532 -36.63 20.09 -0.48
CA GLU A 532 -37.97 20.63 -0.73
C GLU A 532 -38.83 19.79 -1.71
N HIS A 533 -38.20 19.01 -2.60
CA HIS A 533 -38.90 18.22 -3.62
C HIS A 533 -38.68 16.70 -3.50
N GLY A 534 -38.07 16.20 -2.43
CA GLY A 534 -37.94 14.75 -2.26
C GLY A 534 -37.08 14.28 -1.10
N CYS A 535 -37.13 12.97 -0.84
CA CYS A 535 -36.35 12.28 0.18
C CYS A 535 -35.64 11.07 -0.43
N MET A 536 -34.36 10.88 -0.10
CA MET A 536 -33.59 9.70 -0.49
C MET A 536 -33.67 8.65 0.59
N PHE A 537 -33.96 7.41 0.19
CA PHE A 537 -34.01 6.26 1.09
C PHE A 537 -32.98 5.21 0.70
N LYS A 538 -32.30 4.69 1.72
CA LYS A 538 -31.53 3.46 1.65
C LYS A 538 -32.44 2.29 2.03
N ILE A 539 -32.49 1.30 1.16
CA ILE A 539 -33.33 0.11 1.31
C ILE A 539 -32.42 -1.11 1.35
N ILE A 540 -32.51 -1.90 2.43
CA ILE A 540 -31.82 -3.19 2.55
C ILE A 540 -32.86 -4.30 2.55
N LEU A 541 -32.64 -5.32 1.72
CA LEU A 541 -33.49 -6.50 1.60
C LEU A 541 -32.71 -7.75 2.07
N GLU A 542 -33.29 -8.53 2.97
CA GLU A 542 -32.66 -9.72 3.55
C GLU A 542 -33.58 -10.94 3.39
N ASP A 543 -33.05 -12.09 2.95
CA ASP A 543 -33.75 -13.37 2.97
C ASP A 543 -33.64 -13.99 4.37
N VAL A 544 -34.75 -14.02 5.11
CA VAL A 544 -34.84 -14.51 6.49
C VAL A 544 -35.57 -15.86 6.57
N THR A 545 -35.67 -16.58 5.45
CA THR A 545 -36.43 -17.85 5.36
C THR A 545 -35.90 -18.90 6.33
N LEU A 546 -34.60 -19.18 6.30
CA LEU A 546 -34.01 -20.22 7.14
C LEU A 546 -34.04 -19.85 8.62
N LYS A 547 -33.83 -18.58 8.93
CA LYS A 547 -33.94 -18.03 10.29
C LYS A 547 -35.31 -18.35 10.93
N LYS A 548 -36.40 -18.11 10.21
CA LYS A 548 -37.76 -18.44 10.69
C LYS A 548 -38.01 -19.95 10.80
N GLN A 549 -37.42 -20.75 9.91
CA GLN A 549 -37.54 -22.22 9.97
C GLN A 549 -36.83 -22.79 11.20
N ILE A 550 -35.67 -22.24 11.57
CA ILE A 550 -34.94 -22.60 12.79
C ILE A 550 -35.78 -22.27 14.03
N GLU A 551 -36.32 -21.05 14.12
CA GLU A 551 -37.17 -20.62 15.24
C GLU A 551 -38.36 -21.58 15.43
N ALA A 552 -39.10 -21.89 14.36
CA ALA A 552 -40.23 -22.81 14.40
C ALA A 552 -39.82 -24.25 14.77
N SER A 553 -38.68 -24.72 14.26
CA SER A 553 -38.15 -26.06 14.58
C SER A 553 -37.79 -26.17 16.06
N LEU A 554 -37.08 -25.18 16.62
CA LEU A 554 -36.69 -25.18 18.03
C LEU A 554 -37.89 -25.06 18.97
N GLU A 555 -38.90 -24.26 18.63
CA GLU A 555 -40.16 -24.18 19.39
C GLU A 555 -40.88 -25.53 19.44
N SER A 556 -40.95 -26.25 18.32
CA SER A 556 -41.61 -27.57 18.25
C SER A 556 -40.87 -28.66 19.04
N HIS A 557 -39.54 -28.56 19.19
CA HIS A 557 -38.69 -29.51 19.91
C HIS A 557 -38.41 -29.11 21.38
N SER A 558 -38.87 -27.94 21.82
CA SER A 558 -38.66 -27.41 23.19
C SER A 558 -39.25 -28.28 24.31
N ASN A 559 -40.20 -29.17 24.01
CA ASN A 559 -40.89 -30.03 25.00
C ASN A 559 -40.48 -31.50 25.03
N ARG A 560 -39.50 -31.92 24.21
CA ARG A 560 -38.94 -33.28 24.25
C ARG A 560 -37.46 -33.21 23.89
N ALA A 561 -36.59 -33.38 24.87
CA ALA A 561 -35.21 -33.78 24.60
C ALA A 561 -35.26 -34.97 23.62
N LEU A 562 -34.53 -34.86 22.51
CA LEU A 562 -34.31 -35.96 21.57
C LEU A 562 -34.00 -37.21 22.40
N ARG A 563 -34.92 -38.17 22.42
CA ARG A 563 -34.67 -39.48 23.04
C ARG A 563 -33.74 -40.18 22.07
N VAL A 564 -32.45 -40.09 22.34
CA VAL A 564 -31.36 -40.65 21.53
C VAL A 564 -31.63 -42.10 21.11
N GLU A 565 -32.39 -42.89 21.87
CA GLU A 565 -32.76 -44.28 21.52
C GLU A 565 -33.80 -44.45 20.38
N LYS A 566 -34.50 -43.41 19.91
CA LYS A 566 -35.50 -43.55 18.82
C LYS A 566 -35.15 -42.84 17.51
N ASP A 567 -34.21 -41.90 17.53
CA ASP A 567 -33.85 -41.05 16.38
C ASP A 567 -32.41 -41.27 15.88
N GLU A 568 -31.72 -42.34 16.32
CA GLU A 568 -30.38 -42.71 15.82
C GLU A 568 -30.36 -42.84 14.29
N ASN A 569 -31.50 -43.19 13.67
CA ASN A 569 -31.67 -43.27 12.23
C ASN A 569 -31.51 -41.91 11.52
N GLU A 570 -32.14 -40.83 11.99
CA GLU A 570 -32.05 -39.51 11.34
C GLU A 570 -30.64 -38.90 11.46
N ILE A 571 -29.96 -39.21 12.56
CA ILE A 571 -28.56 -38.87 12.79
C ILE A 571 -27.65 -39.62 11.81
N TRP A 572 -27.87 -40.92 11.68
CA TRP A 572 -27.14 -41.76 10.74
C TRP A 572 -27.38 -41.34 9.29
N HIS A 573 -28.63 -41.02 8.94
CA HIS A 573 -28.97 -40.48 7.62
C HIS A 573 -28.28 -39.14 7.36
N SER A 574 -28.27 -38.22 8.33
CA SER A 574 -27.56 -36.95 8.20
C SER A 574 -26.05 -37.14 8.04
N PHE A 575 -25.46 -38.15 8.68
CA PHE A 575 -24.05 -38.51 8.51
C PHE A 575 -23.79 -39.09 7.11
N VAL A 576 -24.52 -40.13 6.70
CA VAL A 576 -24.34 -40.82 5.42
C VAL A 576 -24.60 -39.91 4.21
N GLU A 577 -25.47 -38.91 4.34
CA GLU A 577 -25.82 -37.98 3.26
C GLU A 577 -24.92 -36.75 3.14
N ASN A 578 -24.44 -36.22 4.27
CA ASN A 578 -23.73 -34.94 4.27
C ASN A 578 -22.20 -35.10 4.42
N ILE A 579 -21.68 -36.31 4.62
CA ILE A 579 -20.24 -36.53 4.61
C ILE A 579 -19.72 -36.75 3.18
N ASP A 580 -18.63 -36.05 2.89
CA ASP A 580 -17.85 -36.24 1.66
C ASP A 580 -16.77 -37.33 1.81
N ILE A 581 -17.06 -38.36 2.60
CA ILE A 581 -16.21 -39.56 2.73
C ILE A 581 -16.94 -40.71 2.05
N LYS A 582 -16.25 -41.40 1.15
CA LYS A 582 -16.80 -42.50 0.33
C LYS A 582 -16.81 -43.80 1.16
N ILE A 583 -17.77 -43.91 2.06
CA ILE A 583 -17.94 -45.04 3.01
C ILE A 583 -18.82 -46.11 2.39
N PHE A 584 -18.51 -47.37 2.65
CA PHE A 584 -19.31 -48.54 2.29
C PHE A 584 -19.24 -49.61 3.37
N TRP A 585 -20.26 -50.48 3.43
CA TRP A 585 -20.23 -51.64 4.31
C TRP A 585 -20.90 -52.86 3.67
N LYS A 586 -20.40 -54.04 4.05
CA LYS A 586 -20.75 -55.32 3.44
C LYS A 586 -20.98 -56.40 4.49
N ASP A 587 -21.76 -57.42 4.12
CA ASP A 587 -21.97 -58.61 4.95
C ASP A 587 -20.75 -59.57 4.94
N ASP A 588 -20.83 -60.65 5.71
CA ASP A 588 -19.84 -61.74 5.78
C ASP A 588 -19.63 -62.49 4.45
N LYS A 589 -20.45 -62.21 3.44
CA LYS A 589 -20.35 -62.71 2.07
C LYS A 589 -19.87 -61.64 1.08
N ARG A 590 -19.38 -60.49 1.57
CA ARG A 590 -18.87 -59.34 0.78
C ARG A 590 -19.95 -58.65 -0.06
N ARG A 591 -21.23 -58.79 0.29
CA ARG A 591 -22.32 -58.12 -0.41
C ARG A 591 -22.61 -56.77 0.22
N PHE A 592 -22.76 -55.73 -0.59
CA PHE A 592 -23.08 -54.38 -0.12
C PHE A 592 -24.38 -54.36 0.67
N LEU A 593 -24.32 -53.78 1.86
CA LEU A 593 -25.47 -53.50 2.71
C LEU A 593 -25.82 -52.00 2.70
N GLY A 594 -24.82 -51.15 2.45
CA GLY A 594 -25.05 -49.72 2.25
C GLY A 594 -23.77 -48.93 1.91
N ALA A 595 -23.95 -47.64 1.60
CA ALA A 595 -22.88 -46.71 1.25
C ALA A 595 -23.31 -45.25 1.49
N SER A 596 -22.34 -44.34 1.60
CA SER A 596 -22.58 -42.90 1.70
C SER A 596 -23.06 -42.27 0.39
N LYS A 597 -23.70 -41.11 0.46
CA LYS A 597 -24.08 -40.33 -0.73
C LYS A 597 -22.86 -39.99 -1.58
N ALA A 598 -21.76 -39.59 -0.94
CA ALA A 598 -20.49 -39.33 -1.62
C ALA A 598 -19.92 -40.57 -2.35
N PHE A 599 -20.10 -41.77 -1.81
CA PHE A 599 -19.74 -43.01 -2.50
C PHE A 599 -20.60 -43.21 -3.75
N LEU A 600 -21.92 -43.04 -3.66
CA LEU A 600 -22.84 -43.23 -4.78
C LEU A 600 -22.58 -42.20 -5.88
N GLU A 601 -22.43 -40.92 -5.50
CA GLU A 601 -22.15 -39.82 -6.43
C GLU A 601 -20.81 -39.99 -7.15
N TYR A 602 -19.79 -40.51 -6.46
CA TYR A 602 -18.49 -40.79 -7.07
C TYR A 602 -18.61 -41.79 -8.22
N TYR A 603 -19.28 -42.92 -7.98
CA TYR A 603 -19.49 -43.94 -9.01
C TYR A 603 -20.60 -43.59 -10.01
N GLY A 604 -21.37 -42.53 -9.80
CA GLY A 604 -22.49 -42.14 -10.65
C GLY A 604 -23.72 -43.04 -10.49
N ILE A 605 -23.91 -43.62 -9.31
CA ILE A 605 -25.02 -44.52 -8.98
C ILE A 605 -26.20 -43.68 -8.51
N ALA A 606 -27.37 -43.85 -9.13
CA ALA A 606 -28.53 -43.01 -8.85
C ALA A 606 -29.19 -43.34 -7.51
N SER A 607 -29.15 -44.61 -7.09
CA SER A 607 -29.71 -45.02 -5.80
C SER A 607 -28.98 -46.20 -5.16
N LEU A 608 -29.03 -46.26 -3.84
CA LEU A 608 -28.44 -47.36 -3.07
C LEU A 608 -28.98 -48.75 -3.47
N SER A 609 -30.24 -48.81 -3.92
CA SER A 609 -30.90 -50.05 -4.34
C SER A 609 -30.19 -50.78 -5.50
N GLU A 610 -29.35 -50.09 -6.26
CA GLU A 610 -28.62 -50.65 -7.40
C GLU A 610 -27.42 -51.51 -7.01
N ILE A 611 -26.87 -51.31 -5.81
CA ILE A 611 -25.68 -52.03 -5.32
C ILE A 611 -25.98 -52.98 -4.17
N VAL A 612 -27.06 -52.77 -3.41
CA VAL A 612 -27.39 -53.60 -2.26
C VAL A 612 -27.56 -55.07 -2.67
N GLY A 613 -26.90 -55.97 -1.92
CA GLY A 613 -26.91 -57.40 -2.18
C GLY A 613 -25.90 -57.89 -3.23
N LYS A 614 -25.19 -56.99 -3.91
CA LYS A 614 -24.14 -57.31 -4.90
C LYS A 614 -22.75 -57.29 -4.26
N THR A 615 -21.83 -58.05 -4.83
CA THR A 615 -20.38 -57.97 -4.54
C THR A 615 -19.69 -56.97 -5.46
N ASP A 616 -18.41 -56.65 -5.22
CA ASP A 616 -17.65 -55.80 -6.17
C ASP A 616 -17.62 -56.43 -7.58
N GLU A 617 -17.50 -57.76 -7.63
CA GLU A 617 -17.43 -58.52 -8.89
C GLU A 617 -18.76 -58.52 -9.67
N ASP A 618 -19.89 -58.46 -8.96
CA ASP A 618 -21.21 -58.32 -9.60
C ASP A 618 -21.40 -56.93 -10.23
N ILE A 619 -20.62 -55.94 -9.79
CA ILE A 619 -20.68 -54.55 -10.29
C ILE A 619 -19.60 -54.30 -11.35
N GLY A 620 -18.43 -54.94 -11.23
CA GLY A 620 -17.39 -54.94 -12.26
C GLY A 620 -16.60 -53.63 -12.37
N TRP A 621 -16.48 -52.85 -11.29
CA TRP A 621 -15.77 -51.57 -11.30
C TRP A 621 -14.28 -51.68 -10.95
N ASN A 622 -13.77 -52.81 -10.45
CA ASN A 622 -12.37 -52.90 -10.01
C ASN A 622 -11.50 -53.48 -11.13
N SER A 623 -10.38 -52.83 -11.49
CA SER A 623 -9.44 -53.39 -12.48
C SER A 623 -8.58 -54.53 -11.90
N GLU A 624 -8.41 -54.58 -10.57
CA GLU A 624 -7.64 -55.59 -9.83
C GLU A 624 -8.56 -56.43 -8.90
N GLU A 625 -9.63 -57.05 -9.44
CA GLU A 625 -10.66 -57.75 -8.64
C GLU A 625 -10.09 -58.74 -7.59
N GLU A 626 -9.09 -59.54 -7.95
CA GLU A 626 -8.49 -60.52 -7.04
C GLU A 626 -7.84 -59.89 -5.80
N LYS A 627 -7.27 -58.69 -5.94
CA LYS A 627 -6.63 -57.98 -4.84
C LYS A 627 -7.65 -57.41 -3.87
N TYR A 628 -8.70 -56.77 -4.38
CA TYR A 628 -9.77 -56.25 -3.52
C TYR A 628 -10.46 -57.39 -2.76
N LYS A 629 -10.68 -58.52 -3.43
CA LYS A 629 -11.21 -59.74 -2.84
C LYS A 629 -10.30 -60.32 -1.76
N ALA A 630 -8.99 -60.39 -2.01
CA ALA A 630 -8.01 -60.86 -1.02
C ALA A 630 -7.98 -59.96 0.23
N ASP A 631 -8.02 -58.63 0.05
CA ASP A 631 -8.10 -57.69 1.15
C ASP A 631 -9.38 -57.86 1.96
N GLU A 632 -10.54 -58.05 1.32
CA GLU A 632 -11.80 -58.30 2.03
C GLU A 632 -11.80 -59.61 2.81
N TYR A 633 -11.21 -60.69 2.29
CA TYR A 633 -11.08 -61.94 3.04
C TYR A 633 -10.16 -61.82 4.24
N ARG A 634 -9.07 -61.07 4.13
CA ARG A 634 -8.21 -60.74 5.28
C ARG A 634 -8.99 -59.99 6.35
N VAL A 635 -9.82 -59.04 5.93
CA VAL A 635 -10.72 -58.31 6.83
C VAL A 635 -11.73 -59.22 7.50
N LEU A 636 -12.38 -60.11 6.75
CA LEU A 636 -13.31 -61.08 7.32
C LEU A 636 -12.65 -62.11 8.26
N ASN A 637 -11.32 -62.25 8.21
CA ASN A 637 -10.53 -63.05 9.15
C ASN A 637 -10.03 -62.26 10.37
N GLY A 638 -10.47 -61.00 10.53
CA GLY A 638 -10.17 -60.15 11.67
C GLY A 638 -8.97 -59.21 11.48
N GLU A 639 -8.43 -59.08 10.26
CA GLU A 639 -7.33 -58.16 9.96
C GLU A 639 -7.85 -56.78 9.54
N THR A 640 -7.25 -55.70 10.03
CA THR A 640 -7.56 -54.36 9.48
C THR A 640 -6.60 -54.03 8.34
N ILE A 641 -7.15 -53.70 7.17
CA ILE A 641 -6.36 -53.30 5.99
C ILE A 641 -6.32 -51.78 5.92
N HIS A 642 -5.11 -51.22 5.91
CA HIS A 642 -4.89 -49.78 5.89
C HIS A 642 -4.26 -49.34 4.58
N ARG A 643 -4.81 -48.26 4.00
CA ARG A 643 -4.22 -47.55 2.84
C ARG A 643 -3.86 -48.46 1.65
N SER A 644 -4.67 -49.49 1.40
CA SER A 644 -4.50 -50.34 0.22
C SER A 644 -4.79 -49.52 -1.03
N ILE A 645 -3.77 -49.32 -1.87
CA ILE A 645 -3.91 -48.60 -3.13
C ILE A 645 -4.46 -49.58 -4.15
N GLY A 646 -5.53 -49.22 -4.85
CA GLY A 646 -6.08 -49.98 -5.95
C GLY A 646 -6.66 -49.07 -7.03
N GLU A 647 -7.09 -49.65 -8.12
CA GLU A 647 -7.70 -48.95 -9.24
C GLU A 647 -9.18 -49.34 -9.35
N THR A 648 -10.03 -48.37 -9.64
CA THR A 648 -11.49 -48.53 -9.79
C THR A 648 -11.99 -47.72 -10.98
N ILE A 649 -13.14 -48.10 -11.53
CA ILE A 649 -13.79 -47.44 -12.66
C ILE A 649 -14.98 -46.67 -12.11
N ALA A 650 -14.86 -45.35 -12.09
CA ALA A 650 -15.92 -44.43 -11.68
C ALA A 650 -16.36 -43.60 -12.89
N LYS A 651 -17.68 -43.53 -13.15
CA LYS A 651 -18.26 -42.77 -14.29
C LYS A 651 -17.59 -43.03 -15.66
N GLY A 652 -17.10 -44.25 -15.86
CA GLY A 652 -16.47 -44.68 -17.12
C GLY A 652 -14.98 -44.30 -17.28
N ALA A 653 -14.35 -43.71 -16.25
CA ALA A 653 -12.92 -43.44 -16.21
C ALA A 653 -12.24 -44.34 -15.17
N LEU A 654 -10.96 -44.65 -15.38
CA LEU A 654 -10.13 -45.37 -14.42
C LEU A 654 -9.55 -44.37 -13.42
N HIS A 655 -9.67 -44.68 -12.14
CA HIS A 655 -9.20 -43.86 -11.01
C HIS A 655 -8.38 -44.70 -10.05
N LYS A 656 -7.29 -44.15 -9.52
CA LYS A 656 -6.60 -44.74 -8.37
C LYS A 656 -7.21 -44.31 -7.06
N ILE A 657 -7.54 -45.27 -6.22
CA ILE A 657 -8.10 -45.06 -4.89
C ILE A 657 -7.19 -45.63 -3.81
N GLN A 658 -7.21 -44.99 -2.64
CA GLN A 658 -6.59 -45.49 -1.42
C GLN A 658 -7.70 -45.89 -0.44
N ALA A 659 -7.81 -47.18 -0.14
CA ALA A 659 -8.89 -47.75 0.66
C ALA A 659 -8.39 -48.29 2.02
N THR A 660 -9.19 -48.08 3.05
CA THR A 660 -9.04 -48.70 4.38
C THR A 660 -10.28 -49.54 4.67
N LYS A 661 -10.11 -50.76 5.17
CA LYS A 661 -11.18 -51.73 5.45
C LYS A 661 -10.98 -52.36 6.83
N CYS A 662 -12.05 -52.41 7.62
CA CYS A 662 -12.05 -52.89 9.01
C CYS A 662 -13.11 -53.99 9.19
N PRO A 663 -12.85 -55.01 10.05
CA PRO A 663 -13.84 -56.03 10.38
C PRO A 663 -14.97 -55.44 11.23
N ILE A 664 -16.19 -55.87 10.96
CA ILE A 664 -17.34 -55.67 11.86
C ILE A 664 -17.50 -56.96 12.67
N GLU A 665 -17.35 -56.92 13.99
CA GLU A 665 -17.44 -58.11 14.85
C GLU A 665 -18.65 -58.09 15.80
N LYS A 666 -19.30 -59.24 15.94
CA LYS A 666 -20.42 -59.52 16.85
C LYS A 666 -20.09 -60.78 17.65
N ALA A 667 -20.14 -60.69 18.98
CA ALA A 667 -19.85 -61.76 19.95
C ALA A 667 -18.50 -62.46 19.73
N GLY A 668 -17.47 -61.70 19.29
CA GLY A 668 -16.15 -62.22 18.97
C GLY A 668 -16.06 -62.99 17.64
N LYS A 669 -17.05 -62.83 16.76
CA LYS A 669 -17.04 -63.32 15.37
C LYS A 669 -17.18 -62.17 14.39
N VAL A 670 -16.39 -62.16 13.32
CA VAL A 670 -16.54 -61.19 12.24
C VAL A 670 -17.83 -61.47 11.47
N VAL A 671 -18.72 -60.49 11.37
CA VAL A 671 -20.05 -60.56 10.72
C VAL A 671 -20.15 -59.71 9.46
N GLY A 672 -19.10 -58.96 9.12
CA GLY A 672 -19.04 -58.13 7.92
C GLY A 672 -17.80 -57.26 7.90
N LEU A 673 -17.80 -56.27 7.01
CA LEU A 673 -16.73 -55.28 6.93
C LEU A 673 -17.29 -53.89 6.63
N ILE A 674 -16.56 -52.87 7.09
CA ILE A 674 -16.78 -51.47 6.74
C ILE A 674 -15.50 -50.93 6.14
N GLY A 675 -15.61 -50.12 5.09
CA GLY A 675 -14.48 -49.49 4.45
C GLY A 675 -14.79 -48.08 4.00
N TYR A 676 -13.73 -47.32 3.80
CA TYR A 676 -13.79 -46.01 3.16
C TYR A 676 -12.59 -45.87 2.22
N PHE A 677 -12.72 -44.99 1.22
CA PHE A 677 -11.61 -44.69 0.33
C PHE A 677 -11.58 -43.23 -0.10
N ASN A 678 -10.41 -42.80 -0.54
CA ASN A 678 -10.17 -41.51 -1.18
C ASN A 678 -9.65 -41.74 -2.59
N ASP A 679 -10.09 -40.92 -3.55
CA ASP A 679 -9.51 -40.86 -4.89
C ASP A 679 -8.19 -40.09 -4.84
N ILE A 680 -7.13 -40.70 -5.37
CA ILE A 680 -5.77 -40.15 -5.38
C ILE A 680 -5.52 -39.32 -6.66
N GLU A 681 -6.35 -39.47 -7.70
CA GLU A 681 -6.22 -38.85 -9.04
C GLU A 681 -7.22 -37.70 -9.28
N GLU A 682 -8.36 -37.63 -8.58
CA GLU A 682 -9.29 -36.47 -8.59
C GLU A 682 -8.67 -35.16 -8.03
N SER A 683 -7.41 -35.20 -7.57
CA SER A 683 -6.76 -34.19 -6.74
C SER A 683 -6.18 -32.94 -7.45
N ASP A 684 -6.57 -32.69 -8.70
CA ASP A 684 -6.12 -31.51 -9.48
C ASP A 684 -7.22 -30.47 -9.77
N ASN A 685 -8.49 -30.72 -9.41
CA ASN A 685 -9.56 -29.71 -9.45
C ASN A 685 -10.35 -29.74 -8.13
N GLU A 686 -10.55 -28.56 -7.55
CA GLU A 686 -11.09 -28.29 -6.20
C GLU A 686 -10.07 -28.37 -5.05
N THR A 687 -9.74 -27.17 -4.59
CA THR A 687 -9.06 -26.80 -3.35
C THR A 687 -9.28 -27.77 -2.17
N CYS A 688 -8.16 -28.21 -1.58
CA CYS A 688 -8.03 -29.00 -0.34
C CYS A 688 -8.25 -30.51 -0.42
N ARG A 689 -7.17 -31.29 -0.61
CA ARG A 689 -6.87 -32.50 0.20
C ARG A 689 -5.45 -33.03 -0.02
N LYS A 690 -4.64 -32.88 1.03
CA LYS A 690 -3.53 -33.81 1.34
C LYS A 690 -3.29 -33.83 2.85
N ASN A 691 -4.35 -33.85 3.66
CA ASN A 691 -4.23 -33.88 5.13
C ASN A 691 -5.53 -34.32 5.81
N SER A 692 -5.81 -35.61 5.78
CA SER A 692 -6.77 -36.24 6.70
C SER A 692 -6.35 -37.62 7.20
N ASP A 693 -5.29 -38.25 6.68
CA ASP A 693 -5.19 -39.72 6.77
C ASP A 693 -4.00 -40.28 7.56
N ARG A 694 -3.40 -39.53 8.49
CA ARG A 694 -2.32 -40.04 9.37
C ARG A 694 -2.72 -40.38 10.82
N SER A 695 -3.97 -40.24 11.22
CA SER A 695 -4.40 -40.27 12.64
C SER A 695 -5.01 -41.59 13.17
N LEU A 696 -4.90 -42.72 12.48
CA LEU A 696 -5.46 -43.99 12.96
C LEU A 696 -4.41 -45.00 13.46
N GLU A 697 -3.19 -44.56 13.77
CA GLU A 697 -2.15 -45.42 14.34
C GLU A 697 -2.29 -45.54 15.88
N THR A 698 -3.26 -46.34 16.35
CA THR A 698 -3.17 -46.98 17.67
C THR A 698 -3.61 -48.44 17.56
N HIS A 699 -2.78 -49.34 18.09
CA HIS A 699 -3.00 -50.78 18.06
C HIS A 699 -4.34 -51.15 18.73
N HIS A 700 -5.30 -51.71 18.00
CA HIS A 700 -6.51 -52.27 18.61
C HIS A 700 -6.89 -53.67 18.11
N LYS A 701 -7.33 -54.47 19.10
CA LYS A 701 -7.94 -55.80 19.02
C LYS A 701 -9.43 -55.66 18.68
N GLY A 702 -9.98 -56.65 18.00
CA GLY A 702 -11.33 -56.75 17.41
C GLY A 702 -12.54 -56.26 18.23
N PHE A 703 -13.60 -55.89 17.50
CA PHE A 703 -14.87 -55.30 17.95
C PHE A 703 -15.80 -56.36 18.65
N ARG A 704 -16.73 -55.98 19.53
CA ARG A 704 -17.65 -56.96 20.18
C ARG A 704 -19.05 -56.38 20.41
N MET A 705 -20.09 -57.12 20.00
CA MET A 705 -21.52 -56.84 20.29
C MET A 705 -22.29 -58.10 20.73
N ASP A 706 -23.40 -57.97 21.44
CA ASP A 706 -24.25 -59.09 21.92
C ASP A 706 -25.39 -59.46 20.93
N ASP A 707 -26.09 -60.57 21.23
CA ASP A 707 -26.61 -61.55 20.25
C ASP A 707 -28.01 -61.28 19.65
N SER A 708 -28.26 -61.84 18.44
CA SER A 708 -29.45 -61.71 17.52
C SER A 708 -29.59 -60.37 16.77
N SER A 709 -29.87 -60.21 15.47
CA SER A 709 -30.09 -61.01 14.26
C SER A 709 -29.21 -60.45 13.10
N LEU A 710 -29.43 -60.84 11.83
CA LEU A 710 -28.69 -60.41 10.61
C LEU A 710 -28.59 -58.87 10.47
N LEU A 711 -27.44 -58.36 9.99
CA LEU A 711 -27.18 -56.92 9.73
C LEU A 711 -28.18 -56.33 8.73
N THR A 712 -29.07 -55.43 9.17
CA THR A 712 -29.93 -54.61 8.30
C THR A 712 -29.42 -53.16 8.25
N TYR A 713 -29.85 -52.40 7.23
CA TYR A 713 -29.53 -50.97 7.07
C TYR A 713 -29.92 -50.13 8.31
N ASP A 714 -31.05 -50.48 8.95
CA ASP A 714 -31.56 -49.81 10.17
C ASP A 714 -30.80 -50.17 11.45
N MET A 715 -30.02 -51.26 11.47
CA MET A 715 -29.16 -51.62 12.62
C MET A 715 -27.81 -50.88 12.63
N MET A 716 -27.47 -50.13 11.57
CA MET A 716 -26.24 -49.32 11.51
C MET A 716 -26.28 -48.07 12.40
N ALA A 717 -27.47 -47.69 12.88
CA ALA A 717 -27.64 -46.58 13.80
C ALA A 717 -26.96 -46.85 15.17
N GLU A 718 -26.98 -48.11 15.64
CA GLU A 718 -26.22 -48.53 16.83
C GLU A 718 -24.71 -48.56 16.58
N LEU A 719 -24.27 -48.85 15.35
CA LEU A 719 -22.86 -48.88 14.92
C LEU A 719 -22.23 -47.48 14.78
N SER A 720 -23.05 -46.42 14.75
CA SER A 720 -22.57 -45.02 14.67
C SER A 720 -21.65 -44.62 15.83
N LYS A 721 -21.81 -45.28 16.99
CA LYS A 721 -20.99 -45.10 18.19
C LYS A 721 -19.52 -45.51 17.99
N ASP A 722 -19.26 -46.47 17.10
CA ASP A 722 -17.96 -47.16 16.98
C ASP A 722 -17.20 -46.88 15.67
N ILE A 723 -17.65 -45.89 14.90
CA ILE A 723 -17.02 -45.46 13.64
C ILE A 723 -15.64 -44.82 13.93
N PRO A 724 -14.62 -45.06 13.08
CA PRO A 724 -13.26 -44.55 13.28
C PRO A 724 -13.09 -43.02 13.08
N VAL A 725 -14.15 -42.22 13.30
CA VAL A 725 -14.14 -40.76 13.16
C VAL A 725 -14.86 -40.13 14.34
N GLY A 726 -14.28 -39.08 14.95
CA GLY A 726 -14.92 -38.33 16.02
C GLY A 726 -15.96 -37.35 15.49
N TYR A 727 -17.21 -37.44 15.97
CA TYR A 727 -18.27 -36.50 15.62
C TYR A 727 -19.19 -36.16 16.80
N SER A 728 -19.87 -35.02 16.68
CA SER A 728 -20.87 -34.51 17.62
C SER A 728 -22.05 -33.84 16.89
N ILE A 729 -23.18 -33.70 17.58
CA ILE A 729 -24.37 -33.02 17.07
C ILE A 729 -24.69 -31.88 18.01
N LEU A 730 -24.90 -30.71 17.40
CA LEU A 730 -25.07 -29.45 18.10
C LEU A 730 -26.45 -28.89 17.80
N ARG A 731 -27.11 -28.35 18.82
CA ARG A 731 -28.39 -27.65 18.72
C ARG A 731 -28.20 -26.16 18.92
N ALA A 732 -28.78 -25.35 18.04
CA ALA A 732 -28.78 -23.90 18.17
C ALA A 732 -29.56 -23.44 19.42
N VAL A 733 -28.96 -22.52 20.18
CA VAL A 733 -29.60 -21.80 21.27
C VAL A 733 -29.93 -20.40 20.78
N MET A 734 -31.21 -20.03 20.86
CA MET A 734 -31.71 -18.75 20.36
C MET A 734 -31.94 -17.76 21.51
N ASP A 735 -31.59 -16.50 21.29
CA ASP A 735 -32.06 -15.37 22.10
C ASP A 735 -32.45 -14.21 21.18
N GLN A 736 -33.63 -13.63 21.40
CA GLN A 736 -34.22 -12.54 20.60
C GLN A 736 -34.11 -12.75 19.06
N GLY A 737 -34.29 -13.98 18.60
CA GLY A 737 -34.22 -14.35 17.19
C GLY A 737 -32.80 -14.45 16.62
N SER A 738 -31.75 -14.47 17.44
CA SER A 738 -30.38 -14.74 17.00
C SER A 738 -29.84 -16.03 17.63
N ILE A 739 -29.04 -16.78 16.89
CA ILE A 739 -28.27 -17.90 17.44
C ILE A 739 -27.19 -17.28 18.34
N VAL A 740 -27.27 -17.55 19.64
CA VAL A 740 -26.34 -17.02 20.64
C VAL A 740 -25.38 -18.07 21.18
N ASP A 741 -25.72 -19.35 21.05
CA ASP A 741 -24.88 -20.46 21.52
C ASP A 741 -25.24 -21.78 20.82
N LEU A 742 -24.50 -22.83 21.13
CA LEU A 742 -24.76 -24.21 20.69
C LEU A 742 -24.74 -25.14 21.88
N GLU A 743 -25.64 -26.11 21.91
CA GLU A 743 -25.69 -27.16 22.94
C GLU A 743 -25.32 -28.51 22.35
N TYR A 744 -24.45 -29.26 23.05
CA TYR A 744 -24.12 -30.63 22.67
C TYR A 744 -25.30 -31.55 22.93
N VAL A 745 -25.86 -32.10 21.86
CA VAL A 745 -26.95 -33.08 21.95
C VAL A 745 -26.39 -34.51 21.92
N TYR A 746 -25.28 -34.71 21.21
CA TYR A 746 -24.61 -36.00 21.09
C TYR A 746 -23.12 -35.80 20.78
N ALA A 747 -22.29 -36.74 21.23
CA ALA A 747 -20.90 -36.91 20.82
C ALA A 747 -20.52 -38.39 20.94
N ASN A 748 -19.79 -38.95 19.98
CA ASN A 748 -19.33 -40.34 20.08
C ASN A 748 -18.04 -40.46 20.92
N GLU A 749 -17.68 -41.67 21.36
CA GLU A 749 -16.50 -41.88 22.22
C GLU A 749 -15.19 -41.39 21.56
N ARG A 750 -15.08 -41.46 20.24
CA ARG A 750 -13.89 -40.94 19.52
C ARG A 750 -13.77 -39.44 19.63
N PHE A 751 -14.87 -38.70 19.52
CA PHE A 751 -14.90 -37.26 19.78
C PHE A 751 -14.49 -36.97 21.22
N CYS A 752 -15.12 -37.65 22.17
CA CYS A 752 -14.85 -37.50 23.61
C CYS A 752 -13.37 -37.74 23.95
N ASN A 753 -12.81 -38.88 23.53
CA ASN A 753 -11.42 -39.25 23.76
C ASN A 753 -10.43 -38.24 23.17
N ALA A 754 -10.74 -37.71 21.99
CA ALA A 754 -9.84 -36.83 21.29
C ALA A 754 -9.86 -35.38 21.81
N PHE A 755 -10.90 -35.01 22.56
CA PHE A 755 -10.98 -33.75 23.31
C PHE A 755 -10.62 -33.91 24.80
N GLY A 756 -10.35 -35.13 25.25
CA GLY A 756 -10.04 -35.45 26.65
C GLY A 756 -11.23 -35.25 27.59
N GLU A 757 -12.45 -35.36 27.08
CA GLU A 757 -13.70 -35.16 27.83
C GLU A 757 -14.51 -36.46 27.85
N GLU A 758 -15.30 -36.68 28.90
CA GLU A 758 -16.26 -37.80 28.93
C GLU A 758 -17.61 -37.35 28.37
N GLN A 759 -18.31 -38.26 27.70
CA GLN A 759 -19.60 -37.96 27.05
C GLN A 759 -20.62 -37.34 28.03
N GLN A 760 -20.63 -37.82 29.28
CA GLN A 760 -21.48 -37.31 30.36
C GLN A 760 -21.15 -35.87 30.81
N HIS A 761 -19.95 -35.36 30.52
CA HIS A 761 -19.51 -34.02 30.90
C HIS A 761 -19.79 -32.95 29.85
N ILE A 762 -20.11 -33.35 28.62
CA ILE A 762 -20.37 -32.41 27.50
C ILE A 762 -21.82 -32.42 27.01
N ILE A 763 -22.52 -33.56 27.04
CA ILE A 763 -23.92 -33.61 26.59
C ILE A 763 -24.82 -32.72 27.49
N GLY A 764 -25.66 -31.91 26.85
CA GLY A 764 -26.57 -30.95 27.49
C GLY A 764 -25.92 -29.63 27.89
N ARG A 765 -24.61 -29.47 27.70
CA ARG A 765 -23.89 -28.22 27.99
C ARG A 765 -23.73 -27.37 26.75
N ARG A 766 -23.63 -26.06 26.99
CA ARG A 766 -23.40 -25.08 25.93
C ARG A 766 -21.93 -24.99 25.54
N PHE A 767 -21.64 -24.56 24.32
CA PHE A 767 -20.27 -24.32 23.85
C PHE A 767 -19.52 -23.34 24.76
N SER A 768 -20.20 -22.25 25.14
CA SER A 768 -19.66 -21.26 26.08
C SER A 768 -19.25 -21.86 27.43
N GLU A 769 -20.00 -22.86 27.92
CA GLU A 769 -19.75 -23.54 29.19
C GLU A 769 -18.63 -24.59 29.12
N VAL A 770 -18.39 -25.17 27.94
CA VAL A 770 -17.40 -26.23 27.70
C VAL A 770 -16.03 -25.64 27.35
N TYR A 771 -15.98 -24.54 26.59
CA TYR A 771 -14.72 -24.01 26.03
C TYR A 771 -14.24 -22.69 26.63
N GLY A 772 -15.07 -21.90 27.33
CA GLY A 772 -14.62 -20.62 27.91
C GLY A 772 -14.32 -19.58 26.82
N GLU A 773 -13.19 -18.86 26.88
CA GLU A 773 -12.77 -17.89 25.84
C GLU A 773 -12.24 -18.60 24.56
N GLY A 774 -12.63 -18.13 23.37
CA GLY A 774 -12.16 -18.64 22.07
C GLY A 774 -13.15 -19.53 21.30
N TYR A 775 -14.35 -19.75 21.83
CA TYR A 775 -15.44 -20.48 21.16
C TYR A 775 -16.20 -19.65 20.12
N GLU A 776 -16.06 -18.32 20.15
CA GLU A 776 -16.78 -17.36 19.30
C GLU A 776 -16.58 -17.69 17.82
N ARG A 777 -15.37 -18.15 17.46
CA ARG A 777 -15.03 -18.56 16.10
C ARG A 777 -15.76 -19.82 15.65
N TRP A 778 -16.01 -20.75 16.57
CA TRP A 778 -16.77 -21.98 16.30
C TRP A 778 -18.27 -21.69 16.21
N MET A 779 -18.76 -20.79 17.07
CA MET A 779 -20.14 -20.32 17.08
C MET A 779 -20.48 -19.61 15.77
N GLU A 780 -19.62 -18.71 15.29
CA GLU A 780 -19.82 -18.00 14.03
C GLU A 780 -19.95 -18.95 12.84
N ARG A 781 -19.13 -20.00 12.79
CA ARG A 781 -19.19 -21.01 11.72
C ARG A 781 -20.45 -21.84 11.79
N ALA A 782 -20.83 -22.32 12.97
CA ALA A 782 -22.06 -23.06 13.11
C ALA A 782 -23.27 -22.19 12.75
N ARG A 783 -23.23 -20.90 13.10
CA ARG A 783 -24.25 -19.92 12.71
C ARG A 783 -24.34 -19.78 11.20
N VAL A 784 -23.22 -19.65 10.48
CA VAL A 784 -23.19 -19.65 9.01
C VAL A 784 -23.79 -20.95 8.45
N VAL A 785 -23.36 -22.13 8.94
CA VAL A 785 -23.90 -23.42 8.48
C VAL A 785 -25.41 -23.52 8.70
N LEU A 786 -25.88 -23.08 9.86
CA LEU A 786 -27.29 -23.13 10.23
C LEU A 786 -28.13 -22.12 9.45
N LEU A 787 -27.61 -20.94 9.11
CA LEU A 787 -28.34 -19.85 8.43
C LEU A 787 -28.19 -19.85 6.90
N GLU A 788 -27.15 -20.47 6.37
CA GLU A 788 -26.89 -20.54 4.92
C GLU A 788 -27.12 -21.96 4.36
N ASN A 789 -27.30 -22.96 5.23
CA ASN A 789 -27.44 -24.38 4.86
C ASN A 789 -26.27 -24.90 4.00
N GLN A 790 -25.08 -24.33 4.17
CA GLN A 790 -23.86 -24.74 3.51
C GLN A 790 -22.92 -25.38 4.51
N GLN A 791 -22.32 -26.52 4.16
CA GLN A 791 -21.29 -27.12 5.00
C GLN A 791 -20.03 -26.25 5.01
N ILE A 792 -19.41 -26.12 6.18
CA ILE A 792 -18.10 -25.48 6.34
C ILE A 792 -17.09 -26.57 6.65
N ARG A 793 -16.02 -26.60 5.86
CA ARG A 793 -14.86 -27.41 6.12
C ARG A 793 -13.64 -26.53 6.23
N LYS A 794 -12.94 -26.54 7.37
CA LYS A 794 -11.58 -25.99 7.41
C LYS A 794 -10.62 -26.86 8.20
N ASN A 795 -9.35 -26.58 7.99
CA ASN A 795 -8.26 -27.08 8.82
C ASN A 795 -7.83 -25.95 9.75
N GLU A 796 -7.74 -26.19 11.05
CA GLU A 796 -7.32 -25.18 12.03
C GLU A 796 -6.51 -25.77 13.16
N TYR A 797 -5.48 -25.03 13.58
CA TYR A 797 -4.71 -25.33 14.78
C TYR A 797 -5.53 -25.03 16.03
N VAL A 798 -5.87 -26.07 16.78
CA VAL A 798 -6.61 -25.93 18.05
C VAL A 798 -5.59 -25.90 19.18
N GLU A 799 -5.39 -24.71 19.77
CA GLU A 799 -4.33 -24.44 20.77
C GLU A 799 -4.41 -25.38 21.97
N ARG A 800 -5.61 -25.67 22.48
CA ARG A 800 -5.85 -26.61 23.58
C ARG A 800 -5.47 -28.06 23.24
N LEU A 801 -5.58 -28.45 21.96
CA LEU A 801 -5.25 -29.81 21.49
C LEU A 801 -3.81 -29.91 21.01
N GLY A 802 -3.14 -28.79 20.69
CA GLY A 802 -1.77 -28.79 20.19
C GLY A 802 -1.59 -29.36 18.77
N HIS A 803 -2.68 -29.50 18.01
CA HIS A 803 -2.70 -30.12 16.68
C HIS A 803 -3.62 -29.36 15.70
N TRP A 804 -3.36 -29.51 14.40
CA TRP A 804 -4.31 -29.11 13.36
C TRP A 804 -5.45 -30.13 13.27
N VAL A 805 -6.67 -29.60 13.29
CA VAL A 805 -7.92 -30.35 13.20
C VAL A 805 -8.61 -29.96 11.90
N ASN A 806 -8.89 -30.96 11.07
CA ASN A 806 -9.79 -30.81 9.93
C ASN A 806 -11.20 -30.93 10.47
N PHE A 807 -11.86 -29.80 10.65
CA PHE A 807 -13.23 -29.73 11.15
C PHE A 807 -14.21 -29.57 9.98
N VAL A 808 -15.30 -30.32 10.06
CA VAL A 808 -16.46 -30.18 9.18
C VAL A 808 -17.66 -29.86 10.05
N ILE A 809 -18.34 -28.75 9.77
CA ILE A 809 -19.66 -28.45 10.33
C ILE A 809 -20.65 -28.50 9.17
N ALA A 810 -21.64 -29.38 9.25
CA ALA A 810 -22.62 -29.61 8.21
C ALA A 810 -24.06 -29.44 8.75
N PRO A 811 -25.02 -28.99 7.92
CA PRO A 811 -26.41 -28.91 8.33
C PRO A 811 -26.97 -30.33 8.53
N THR A 812 -27.97 -30.47 9.40
CA THR A 812 -28.76 -31.71 9.51
C THR A 812 -30.11 -31.55 8.81
N ARG A 813 -30.84 -32.65 8.67
CA ARG A 813 -32.23 -32.62 8.17
C ARG A 813 -33.21 -31.89 9.12
N ILE A 814 -32.80 -31.62 10.35
CA ILE A 814 -33.61 -30.93 11.36
C ILE A 814 -33.11 -29.48 11.46
N PRO A 815 -33.90 -28.47 11.02
CA PRO A 815 -33.50 -27.08 11.14
C PRO A 815 -33.17 -26.71 12.60
N GLY A 816 -32.07 -25.99 12.80
CA GLY A 816 -31.55 -25.66 14.13
C GLY A 816 -30.58 -26.69 14.72
N TYR A 817 -30.25 -27.75 14.00
CA TYR A 817 -29.22 -28.73 14.39
C TYR A 817 -28.13 -28.84 13.32
N CYS A 818 -26.87 -28.93 13.75
CA CYS A 818 -25.72 -29.15 12.87
C CYS A 818 -24.85 -30.31 13.37
N LEU A 819 -24.22 -31.00 12.42
CA LEU A 819 -23.25 -32.06 12.64
C LEU A 819 -21.84 -31.46 12.66
N SER A 820 -21.02 -31.83 13.63
CA SER A 820 -19.61 -31.42 13.73
C SER A 820 -18.69 -32.64 13.74
N ILE A 821 -17.75 -32.71 12.81
CA ILE A 821 -16.82 -33.82 12.63
C ILE A 821 -15.39 -33.28 12.79
N ASN A 822 -14.58 -33.97 13.59
CA ASN A 822 -13.18 -33.62 13.81
C ASN A 822 -12.26 -34.74 13.33
N VAL A 823 -11.48 -34.47 12.28
CA VAL A 823 -10.47 -35.39 11.73
C VAL A 823 -9.07 -34.85 12.05
N TYR A 824 -8.33 -35.60 12.87
CA TYR A 824 -7.00 -35.22 13.34
C TYR A 824 -5.95 -35.45 12.24
N THR A 825 -4.99 -34.53 12.09
CA THR A 825 -3.83 -34.72 11.21
C THR A 825 -2.56 -34.67 12.02
N ASP A 826 -1.89 -35.81 12.18
CA ASP A 826 -0.63 -35.85 12.89
C ASP A 826 0.56 -35.62 11.93
N THR A 827 1.57 -34.91 12.43
CA THR A 827 2.90 -34.55 11.86
C THR A 827 3.08 -33.18 11.19
N ARG A 828 3.86 -32.31 11.87
CA ARG A 828 4.44 -31.00 11.47
C ARG A 828 4.92 -30.89 10.01
N SER A 829 5.36 -31.99 9.40
CA SER A 829 5.89 -32.05 8.03
C SER A 829 4.82 -31.86 6.95
N ASN A 830 3.55 -32.10 7.27
CA ASN A 830 2.43 -32.01 6.32
C ASN A 830 1.78 -30.61 6.26
N GLU A 831 2.07 -29.73 7.23
CA GLU A 831 1.57 -28.34 7.25
C GLU A 831 2.21 -27.47 6.16
N GLU A 832 3.52 -27.57 6.01
CA GLU A 832 4.29 -26.81 5.02
C GLU A 832 3.94 -27.23 3.59
N GLU A 833 3.69 -28.52 3.35
CA GLU A 833 3.33 -29.06 2.03
C GLU A 833 1.90 -28.65 1.59
N LEU A 834 0.97 -28.47 2.55
CA LEU A 834 -0.40 -28.05 2.27
C LEU A 834 -0.51 -26.55 1.98
N LEU A 835 0.30 -25.74 2.68
CA LEU A 835 0.42 -24.30 2.42
C LEU A 835 0.99 -24.05 1.02
N LYS A 836 1.98 -24.85 0.59
CA LYS A 836 2.50 -24.79 -0.79
C LYS A 836 1.48 -25.17 -1.87
N LYS A 837 0.64 -26.18 -1.63
CA LYS A 837 -0.32 -26.68 -2.62
C LYS A 837 -1.58 -25.82 -2.79
N ASN A 838 -2.08 -25.20 -1.72
CA ASN A 838 -3.36 -24.46 -1.74
C ASN A 838 -3.21 -22.94 -1.77
N ALA A 839 -2.01 -22.39 -1.58
CA ALA A 839 -1.81 -20.95 -1.61
C ALA A 839 -1.79 -20.47 -3.07
N THR A 840 -2.84 -19.78 -3.49
CA THR A 840 -2.75 -18.98 -4.72
C THR A 840 -1.80 -17.80 -4.48
N LYS A 841 -1.15 -17.31 -5.54
CA LYS A 841 -0.34 -16.10 -5.50
C LYS A 841 -1.08 -14.94 -4.80
N ASP A 842 -2.36 -14.78 -5.10
CA ASP A 842 -3.21 -13.72 -4.54
C ASP A 842 -3.45 -13.88 -3.04
N ASP A 843 -3.65 -15.11 -2.54
CA ASP A 843 -3.87 -15.36 -1.11
C ASP A 843 -2.64 -14.98 -0.25
N VAL A 844 -1.44 -15.28 -0.74
CA VAL A 844 -0.18 -14.94 -0.06
C VAL A 844 0.01 -13.44 -0.05
N VAL A 845 -0.23 -12.78 -1.20
CA VAL A 845 -0.14 -11.32 -1.33
C VAL A 845 -1.14 -10.64 -0.38
N ILE A 846 -2.40 -11.09 -0.32
CA ILE A 846 -3.41 -10.52 0.58
C ILE A 846 -3.02 -10.69 2.05
N ARG A 847 -2.49 -11.86 2.45
CA ARG A 847 -2.03 -12.08 3.83
C ARG A 847 -0.86 -11.17 4.20
N ILE A 848 0.14 -11.08 3.32
CA ILE A 848 1.29 -10.20 3.56
C ILE A 848 0.82 -8.73 3.59
N ALA A 849 -0.02 -8.30 2.66
CA ALA A 849 -0.59 -6.95 2.66
C ALA A 849 -1.33 -6.64 3.99
N LYS A 850 -2.12 -7.59 4.51
CA LYS A 850 -2.77 -7.46 5.82
C LYS A 850 -1.77 -7.34 6.97
N MET A 851 -0.72 -8.16 6.99
CA MET A 851 0.33 -8.08 8.01
C MET A 851 1.04 -6.72 7.99
N MET A 852 1.27 -6.16 6.80
CA MET A 852 1.95 -4.88 6.63
C MET A 852 1.13 -3.68 7.14
N ASN A 853 -0.19 -3.86 7.29
CA ASN A 853 -1.12 -2.85 7.80
C ASN A 853 -1.32 -2.90 9.33
N VAL A 854 -0.70 -3.84 10.05
CA VAL A 854 -0.77 -3.90 11.52
C VAL A 854 0.35 -3.04 12.14
N GLU A 855 0.03 -2.30 13.21
CA GLU A 855 1.02 -1.60 14.03
C GLU A 855 1.74 -2.58 14.95
N VAL A 856 2.91 -3.06 14.51
CA VAL A 856 3.81 -3.96 15.26
C VAL A 856 5.25 -3.48 15.06
N ASP A 857 6.16 -3.90 15.94
CA ASP A 857 7.61 -3.72 15.78
C ASP A 857 8.09 -4.12 14.38
N TYR A 858 8.85 -3.23 13.73
CA TYR A 858 9.29 -3.34 12.34
C TYR A 858 10.13 -4.61 12.10
N ALA A 859 11.08 -4.91 12.98
CA ALA A 859 11.94 -6.07 12.83
C ALA A 859 11.16 -7.39 13.00
N SER A 860 10.24 -7.45 13.97
CA SER A 860 9.35 -8.59 14.16
C SER A 860 8.45 -8.82 12.93
N LEU A 861 7.87 -7.74 12.38
CA LEU A 861 7.01 -7.80 11.21
C LEU A 861 7.74 -8.36 9.98
N ILE A 862 8.91 -7.83 9.65
CA ILE A 862 9.67 -8.30 8.46
C ILE A 862 10.06 -9.78 8.61
N ASN A 863 10.46 -10.22 9.81
CA ASN A 863 10.76 -11.63 10.05
C ASN A 863 9.51 -12.53 9.91
N GLN A 864 8.33 -12.05 10.31
CA GLN A 864 7.08 -12.77 10.09
C GLN A 864 6.74 -12.86 8.60
N VAL A 865 6.93 -11.78 7.83
CA VAL A 865 6.71 -11.79 6.37
C VAL A 865 7.64 -12.78 5.67
N LEU A 866 8.94 -12.79 6.01
CA LEU A 866 9.89 -13.76 5.47
C LEU A 866 9.48 -15.20 5.80
N LYS A 867 8.97 -15.44 7.01
CA LYS A 867 8.45 -16.74 7.43
C LYS A 867 7.15 -17.13 6.72
N GLU A 868 6.29 -16.18 6.35
CA GLU A 868 5.11 -16.47 5.54
C GLU A 868 5.46 -16.76 4.08
N LEU A 869 6.42 -16.03 3.50
CA LEU A 869 6.92 -16.30 2.16
C LEU A 869 7.56 -17.68 2.06
N SER A 870 8.34 -18.08 3.07
CA SER A 870 9.04 -19.37 3.05
C SER A 870 8.13 -20.59 3.13
N ARG A 871 6.89 -20.42 3.59
CA ARG A 871 5.88 -21.49 3.58
C ARG A 871 5.39 -21.83 2.18
N VAL A 872 5.63 -20.97 1.19
CA VAL A 872 5.09 -21.11 -0.17
C VAL A 872 6.21 -21.10 -1.22
N VAL A 873 7.21 -20.26 -1.04
CA VAL A 873 8.39 -20.17 -1.91
C VAL A 873 9.33 -21.32 -1.63
N GLU A 874 9.56 -22.16 -2.64
CA GLU A 874 10.55 -23.24 -2.57
C GLU A 874 11.94 -22.69 -2.86
N ALA A 875 12.64 -22.25 -1.82
CA ALA A 875 14.00 -21.72 -1.90
C ALA A 875 14.85 -22.15 -0.72
N GLU A 876 16.18 -22.13 -0.87
CA GLU A 876 17.08 -22.35 0.25
C GLU A 876 17.12 -21.14 1.19
N ARG A 877 17.01 -19.92 0.65
CA ARG A 877 17.06 -18.67 1.43
C ARG A 877 16.20 -17.57 0.80
N ILE A 878 15.66 -16.70 1.65
CA ILE A 878 14.99 -15.45 1.28
C ILE A 878 15.61 -14.35 2.14
N GLN A 879 16.13 -13.29 1.53
CA GLN A 879 16.85 -12.25 2.26
C GLN A 879 16.41 -10.85 1.82
N ILE A 880 16.56 -9.89 2.74
CA ILE A 880 16.29 -8.47 2.49
C ILE A 880 17.56 -7.67 2.81
N PHE A 881 17.97 -6.91 1.81
CA PHE A 881 19.09 -5.99 1.87
C PHE A 881 18.56 -4.57 1.90
N GLU A 882 19.10 -3.75 2.80
CA GLU A 882 18.85 -2.31 2.81
C GLU A 882 20.14 -1.58 2.38
N VAL A 883 19.95 -0.48 1.66
CA VAL A 883 21.02 0.38 1.16
C VAL A 883 21.04 1.67 1.98
N HIS A 884 22.13 1.90 2.70
CA HIS A 884 22.32 3.07 3.57
C HIS A 884 23.69 3.71 3.29
N GLU A 885 23.73 4.99 2.90
CA GLU A 885 24.95 5.80 2.76
C GLU A 885 26.15 5.09 2.09
N GLY A 886 25.91 4.38 0.97
CA GLY A 886 26.95 3.66 0.23
C GLY A 886 27.32 2.27 0.76
N SER A 887 26.63 1.79 1.80
CA SER A 887 26.68 0.42 2.29
C SER A 887 25.43 -0.36 1.89
N ILE A 888 25.61 -1.63 1.53
CA ILE A 888 24.52 -2.60 1.33
C ILE A 888 24.67 -3.61 2.45
N ARG A 889 23.64 -3.74 3.30
CA ARG A 889 23.67 -4.65 4.44
C ARG A 889 22.47 -5.57 4.41
N ASN A 890 22.70 -6.85 4.71
CA ASN A 890 21.63 -7.81 4.95
C ASN A 890 21.08 -7.61 6.36
N PHE A 891 19.85 -7.09 6.45
CA PHE A 891 19.18 -6.87 7.74
C PHE A 891 18.33 -8.05 8.16
N TYR A 892 17.71 -8.75 7.20
CA TYR A 892 16.76 -9.83 7.47
C TYR A 892 17.01 -11.04 6.56
N GLU A 893 16.97 -12.23 7.15
CA GLU A 893 17.22 -13.49 6.45
C GLU A 893 16.31 -14.57 7.01
N TRP A 894 15.68 -15.32 6.10
CA TRP A 894 15.15 -16.65 6.36
C TRP A 894 15.95 -17.68 5.55
N HIS A 895 16.22 -18.84 6.15
CA HIS A 895 16.89 -19.96 5.48
C HIS A 895 16.22 -21.29 5.82
N ALA A 896 16.29 -22.24 4.90
CA ALA A 896 15.69 -23.57 5.06
C ALA A 896 16.36 -24.37 6.20
N PRO A 897 15.65 -25.35 6.79
CA PRO A 897 16.23 -26.25 7.80
C PRO A 897 17.46 -27.00 7.26
N GLY A 898 18.58 -26.94 7.99
CA GLY A 898 19.85 -27.55 7.58
C GLY A 898 20.81 -26.61 6.84
N GLU A 899 20.31 -25.49 6.33
CA GLU A 899 21.13 -24.43 5.74
C GLU A 899 21.79 -23.56 6.81
N LYS A 900 23.00 -23.07 6.53
CA LYS A 900 23.67 -22.07 7.37
C LYS A 900 23.22 -20.67 6.93
N SER A 901 22.93 -19.80 7.91
CA SER A 901 22.75 -18.35 7.71
C SER A 901 23.94 -17.78 6.94
N LEU A 902 23.71 -16.90 5.97
CA LEU A 902 24.77 -16.20 5.23
C LEU A 902 25.01 -14.78 5.75
N LYS A 903 24.27 -14.35 6.80
CA LYS A 903 24.34 -13.01 7.38
C LYS A 903 25.77 -12.59 7.79
N TYR A 904 26.61 -13.54 8.22
CA TYR A 904 28.02 -13.31 8.58
C TYR A 904 28.95 -13.06 7.38
N LEU A 905 28.52 -13.42 6.16
CA LEU A 905 29.24 -13.17 4.91
C LEU A 905 28.78 -11.88 4.21
N THR A 906 27.68 -11.26 4.67
CA THR A 906 27.02 -10.11 4.01
C THR A 906 26.99 -8.84 4.86
N THR A 907 27.70 -8.83 5.99
CA THR A 907 27.68 -7.70 6.95
C THR A 907 28.52 -6.51 6.49
N ASP A 908 29.52 -6.74 5.63
CA ASP A 908 30.32 -5.67 5.01
C ASP A 908 30.77 -6.08 3.60
N MET A 909 29.91 -5.84 2.61
CA MET A 909 30.19 -6.19 1.22
C MET A 909 31.36 -5.32 0.69
N PRO A 910 32.43 -5.92 0.12
CA PRO A 910 33.55 -5.18 -0.45
C PRO A 910 33.10 -4.19 -1.52
N GLU A 911 33.76 -3.04 -1.61
CA GLU A 911 33.32 -1.93 -2.48
C GLU A 911 33.17 -2.32 -3.96
N LYS A 912 34.08 -3.16 -4.49
CA LYS A 912 33.99 -3.69 -5.86
C LYS A 912 32.75 -4.57 -6.08
N GLU A 913 32.33 -5.33 -5.07
CA GLU A 913 31.11 -6.13 -5.11
C GLU A 913 29.86 -5.22 -5.00
N ARG A 914 29.88 -4.21 -4.11
CA ARG A 914 28.77 -3.24 -3.97
C ARG A 914 28.52 -2.46 -5.25
N VAL A 915 29.58 -1.98 -5.90
CA VAL A 915 29.48 -1.26 -7.18
C VAL A 915 28.93 -2.17 -8.28
N ALA A 916 29.37 -3.42 -8.34
CA ALA A 916 28.85 -4.38 -9.32
C ALA A 916 27.37 -4.68 -9.09
N TRP A 917 26.95 -4.97 -7.85
CA TRP A 917 25.54 -5.21 -7.49
C TRP A 917 24.66 -3.99 -7.75
N ARG A 918 25.12 -2.79 -7.36
CA ARG A 918 24.39 -1.54 -7.61
C ARG A 918 24.22 -1.28 -9.10
N SER A 919 25.27 -1.49 -9.91
CA SER A 919 25.18 -1.37 -11.37
C SER A 919 24.19 -2.38 -11.96
N PHE A 920 24.17 -3.61 -11.44
CA PHE A 920 23.28 -4.67 -11.93
C PHE A 920 21.80 -4.38 -11.60
N LEU A 921 21.52 -3.98 -10.36
CA LEU A 921 20.17 -3.67 -9.88
C LEU A 921 19.61 -2.41 -10.57
N VAL A 922 20.40 -1.33 -10.67
CA VAL A 922 19.97 -0.05 -11.26
C VAL A 922 19.75 -0.15 -12.78
N GLN A 923 20.51 -0.97 -13.50
CA GLN A 923 20.39 -1.09 -14.97
C GLN A 923 19.34 -2.11 -15.43
N ALA A 924 19.16 -3.21 -14.71
CA ALA A 924 18.30 -4.32 -15.15
C ALA A 924 16.87 -4.24 -14.59
N GLY A 925 16.65 -3.49 -13.51
CA GLY A 925 15.33 -3.34 -12.88
C GLY A 925 14.85 -4.57 -12.10
N ILE A 926 15.17 -5.78 -12.57
CA ILE A 926 14.93 -7.09 -11.94
C ILE A 926 16.12 -7.99 -12.30
N ILE A 927 16.58 -8.82 -11.35
CA ILE A 927 17.65 -9.80 -11.61
C ILE A 927 17.07 -11.20 -11.54
N ASP A 928 16.96 -11.87 -12.69
CA ASP A 928 16.66 -13.32 -12.76
C ASP A 928 17.87 -14.09 -13.29
N ILE A 929 18.71 -14.58 -12.37
CA ILE A 929 19.85 -15.44 -12.68
C ILE A 929 19.39 -16.90 -12.59
N LYS A 930 18.86 -17.41 -13.71
CA LYS A 930 18.44 -18.83 -13.82
C LYS A 930 19.58 -19.83 -13.68
N ASN A 931 20.81 -19.41 -14.02
CA ASN A 931 22.02 -20.21 -13.85
C ASN A 931 23.23 -19.29 -13.63
N VAL A 932 23.85 -19.40 -12.45
CA VAL A 932 25.01 -18.58 -12.04
C VAL A 932 26.23 -18.77 -12.96
N GLU A 933 26.39 -19.92 -13.63
CA GLU A 933 27.50 -20.12 -14.59
C GLU A 933 27.47 -19.15 -15.77
N SER A 934 26.30 -18.57 -16.10
CA SER A 934 26.19 -17.52 -17.13
C SER A 934 26.93 -16.22 -16.75
N LEU A 935 27.15 -15.99 -15.45
CA LEU A 935 27.82 -14.78 -14.95
C LEU A 935 29.34 -14.84 -15.01
N LYS A 936 29.90 -16.03 -15.28
CA LYS A 936 31.35 -16.28 -15.25
C LYS A 936 32.16 -15.32 -16.12
N TYR A 937 31.59 -14.88 -17.25
CA TYR A 937 32.26 -14.01 -18.21
C TYR A 937 31.74 -12.57 -18.21
N SER A 938 30.48 -12.34 -17.80
CA SER A 938 29.86 -11.01 -17.78
C SER A 938 30.17 -10.24 -16.51
N VAL A 939 30.09 -10.89 -15.33
CA VAL A 939 30.37 -10.25 -14.03
C VAL A 939 31.16 -11.22 -13.11
N PRO A 940 32.46 -11.45 -13.38
CA PRO A 940 33.26 -12.45 -12.68
C PRO A 940 33.32 -12.27 -11.15
N VAL A 941 33.25 -11.01 -10.69
CA VAL A 941 33.27 -10.66 -9.26
C VAL A 941 32.02 -11.17 -8.54
N ILE A 942 30.83 -11.04 -9.15
CA ILE A 942 29.58 -11.57 -8.60
C ILE A 942 29.55 -13.10 -8.70
N TYR A 943 30.01 -13.66 -9.84
CA TYR A 943 30.09 -15.10 -10.04
C TYR A 943 30.92 -15.82 -8.96
N GLU A 944 32.15 -15.38 -8.73
CA GLU A 944 33.05 -15.97 -7.72
C GLU A 944 32.44 -15.94 -6.32
N ARG A 945 31.71 -14.86 -6.00
CA ARG A 945 31.04 -14.69 -4.71
C ARG A 945 29.85 -15.63 -4.56
N LEU A 946 28.94 -15.63 -5.53
CA LEU A 946 27.76 -16.51 -5.54
C LEU A 946 28.18 -17.98 -5.48
N LYS A 947 29.23 -18.37 -6.22
CA LYS A 947 29.76 -19.74 -6.21
C LYS A 947 30.34 -20.14 -4.85
N LYS A 948 31.07 -19.25 -4.17
CA LYS A 948 31.54 -19.47 -2.79
C LYS A 948 30.40 -19.59 -1.78
N MET A 949 29.28 -18.92 -2.04
CA MET A 949 28.07 -18.96 -1.23
C MET A 949 27.18 -20.18 -1.54
N GLY A 950 27.56 -21.03 -2.51
CA GLY A 950 26.76 -22.17 -2.92
C GLY A 950 25.53 -21.81 -3.76
N VAL A 951 25.47 -20.61 -4.31
CA VAL A 951 24.34 -20.12 -5.11
C VAL A 951 24.50 -20.57 -6.56
N TYR A 952 23.49 -21.26 -7.08
CA TYR A 952 23.42 -21.74 -8.47
C TYR A 952 22.27 -21.10 -9.27
N ASN A 953 21.24 -20.59 -8.60
CA ASN A 953 20.25 -19.68 -9.18
C ASN A 953 19.81 -18.60 -8.16
N LEU A 954 19.36 -17.45 -8.64
CA LEU A 954 18.99 -16.31 -7.81
C LEU A 954 17.96 -15.44 -8.50
N TYR A 955 16.92 -15.03 -7.77
CA TYR A 955 16.03 -13.96 -8.17
C TYR A 955 16.18 -12.78 -7.19
N ALA A 956 16.31 -11.55 -7.69
CA ALA A 956 16.34 -10.35 -6.84
C ALA A 956 15.41 -9.24 -7.36
N ALA A 957 14.55 -8.76 -6.47
CA ALA A 957 13.58 -7.69 -6.69
C ALA A 957 14.03 -6.42 -5.94
N PRO A 958 14.41 -5.34 -6.64
CA PRO A 958 14.85 -4.09 -6.01
C PRO A 958 13.72 -3.23 -5.45
N PHE A 959 14.05 -2.43 -4.46
CA PHE A 959 13.21 -1.42 -3.84
C PHE A 959 13.73 -0.03 -4.21
N TYR A 960 12.87 0.82 -4.76
CA TYR A 960 13.23 2.17 -5.19
C TYR A 960 12.44 3.25 -4.44
N ASN A 961 13.09 4.38 -4.17
CA ASN A 961 12.46 5.65 -3.86
C ASN A 961 12.75 6.62 -5.01
N GLY A 962 11.78 6.81 -5.91
CA GLY A 962 12.04 7.46 -7.20
C GLY A 962 13.08 6.69 -8.01
N SER A 963 14.27 7.26 -8.21
CA SER A 963 15.39 6.61 -8.90
C SER A 963 16.46 6.04 -7.95
N GLU A 964 16.30 6.20 -6.64
CA GLU A 964 17.28 5.76 -5.65
C GLU A 964 16.97 4.33 -5.18
N LEU A 965 17.95 3.42 -5.32
CA LEU A 965 17.86 2.06 -4.78
C LEU A 965 18.00 2.11 -3.25
N VAL A 966 16.91 1.83 -2.53
CA VAL A 966 16.87 1.83 -1.05
C VAL A 966 17.05 0.44 -0.45
N GLY A 967 16.92 -0.61 -1.26
CA GLY A 967 17.07 -1.99 -0.83
C GLY A 967 16.75 -2.97 -1.95
N PHE A 968 16.80 -4.26 -1.65
CA PHE A 968 16.30 -5.32 -2.53
C PHE A 968 16.02 -6.58 -1.71
N MET A 969 15.08 -7.39 -2.20
CA MET A 969 14.83 -8.73 -1.68
C MET A 969 15.35 -9.76 -2.66
N ASP A 970 16.04 -10.78 -2.17
CA ASP A 970 16.50 -11.89 -2.98
C ASP A 970 15.95 -13.24 -2.52
N VAL A 971 15.86 -14.15 -3.48
CA VAL A 971 15.47 -15.55 -3.31
C VAL A 971 16.56 -16.40 -3.94
N VAL A 972 17.19 -17.21 -3.09
CA VAL A 972 18.41 -17.96 -3.43
C VAL A 972 18.05 -19.43 -3.64
N ASN A 973 18.57 -20.02 -4.73
CA ASN A 973 18.44 -21.45 -5.03
C ASN A 973 16.98 -21.92 -5.03
N TYR A 974 16.11 -21.18 -5.71
CA TYR A 974 14.69 -21.48 -5.81
C TYR A 974 14.40 -22.58 -6.83
N ASN A 975 13.30 -23.31 -6.60
CA ASN A 975 12.80 -24.32 -7.53
C ASN A 975 12.10 -23.63 -8.72
N GLN A 976 12.77 -23.62 -9.87
CA GLN A 976 12.24 -23.03 -11.11
C GLN A 976 11.00 -23.73 -11.66
N ASN A 977 10.73 -24.98 -11.23
CA ASN A 977 9.58 -25.77 -11.64
C ASN A 977 8.52 -25.87 -10.51
N SER A 978 8.55 -24.95 -9.55
CA SER A 978 7.54 -24.89 -8.49
C SER A 978 6.14 -24.70 -9.07
N THR A 979 5.13 -25.30 -8.42
CA THR A 979 3.71 -25.08 -8.76
C THR A 979 3.27 -23.64 -8.48
N VAL A 980 4.01 -22.91 -7.64
CA VAL A 980 3.76 -21.50 -7.34
C VAL A 980 4.72 -20.64 -8.16
N ASP A 981 4.16 -19.64 -8.86
CA ASP A 981 4.89 -18.57 -9.55
C ASP A 981 5.71 -17.75 -8.55
N THR A 982 6.91 -18.24 -8.25
CA THR A 982 7.82 -17.67 -7.25
C THR A 982 8.24 -16.25 -7.66
N ILE A 983 8.61 -16.07 -8.92
CA ILE A 983 9.02 -14.76 -9.47
C ILE A 983 7.87 -13.77 -9.32
N GLY A 984 6.70 -14.09 -9.84
CA GLY A 984 5.60 -13.15 -9.80
C GLY A 984 5.04 -12.92 -8.39
N LEU A 985 5.14 -13.89 -7.47
CA LEU A 985 4.80 -13.69 -6.06
C LEU A 985 5.76 -12.69 -5.41
N ILE A 986 7.06 -12.85 -5.61
CA ILE A 986 8.10 -11.96 -5.07
C ILE A 986 7.93 -10.56 -5.65
N ASP A 987 7.64 -10.42 -6.94
CA ASP A 987 7.31 -9.13 -7.58
C ASP A 987 6.06 -8.47 -7.00
N SER A 988 5.06 -9.28 -6.62
CA SER A 988 3.83 -8.77 -6.05
C SER A 988 4.01 -8.32 -4.60
N VAL A 989 4.92 -8.96 -3.86
CA VAL A 989 5.18 -8.68 -2.44
C VAL A 989 6.23 -7.58 -2.24
N ALA A 990 7.21 -7.48 -3.13
CA ALA A 990 8.31 -6.51 -3.05
C ALA A 990 7.84 -5.04 -2.84
N PRO A 991 6.79 -4.53 -3.51
CA PRO A 991 6.30 -3.17 -3.28
C PRO A 991 5.78 -2.92 -1.86
N PHE A 992 5.14 -3.91 -1.22
CA PHE A 992 4.65 -3.77 0.16
C PHE A 992 5.80 -3.69 1.15
N ILE A 993 6.83 -4.53 0.96
CA ILE A 993 8.05 -4.52 1.77
C ILE A 993 8.81 -3.20 1.57
N ALA A 994 8.96 -2.76 0.32
CA ALA A 994 9.56 -1.48 -0.01
C ALA A 994 8.85 -0.31 0.69
N ASN A 995 7.52 -0.27 0.63
CA ASN A 995 6.72 0.79 1.25
C ASN A 995 6.91 0.82 2.78
N LYS A 996 6.95 -0.35 3.43
CA LYS A 996 7.19 -0.42 4.89
C LYS A 996 8.60 -0.01 5.28
N ILE A 997 9.63 -0.40 4.51
CA ILE A 997 11.01 0.06 4.70
C ILE A 997 11.07 1.59 4.59
N LEU A 998 10.49 2.16 3.53
CA LEU A 998 10.49 3.60 3.28
C LEU A 998 9.74 4.39 4.35
N ASN A 999 8.57 3.91 4.78
CA ASN A 999 7.82 4.55 5.86
C ASN A 999 8.60 4.50 7.18
N TYR A 1000 9.24 3.38 7.49
CA TYR A 1000 10.07 3.27 8.70
C TYR A 1000 11.24 4.26 8.67
N GLN A 1001 11.98 4.31 7.56
CA GLN A 1001 13.09 5.27 7.37
C GLN A 1001 12.61 6.72 7.44
N LEU A 1002 11.46 7.03 6.85
CA LEU A 1002 10.88 8.38 6.91
C LEU A 1002 10.47 8.76 8.34
N VAL A 1003 9.81 7.87 9.07
CA VAL A 1003 9.45 8.10 10.48
C VAL A 1003 10.69 8.30 11.34
N GLU A 1004 11.73 7.47 11.16
CA GLU A 1004 13.01 7.61 11.87
C GLU A 1004 13.68 8.95 11.55
N GLN A 1005 13.70 9.37 10.28
CA GLN A 1005 14.21 10.67 9.86
C GLN A 1005 13.39 11.83 10.44
N LEU A 1006 12.06 11.73 10.46
CA LEU A 1006 11.18 12.73 11.04
C LEU A 1006 11.37 12.84 12.56
N GLU A 1007 11.51 11.72 13.27
CA GLU A 1007 11.85 11.72 14.69
C GLU A 1007 13.23 12.34 14.95
N HIS A 1008 14.21 12.03 14.10
CA HIS A 1008 15.54 12.60 14.20
C HIS A 1008 15.54 14.11 13.96
N LEU A 1009 14.85 14.60 12.91
CA LEU A 1009 14.73 16.03 12.60
C LEU A 1009 13.87 16.78 13.63
N SER A 1010 12.87 16.12 14.21
CA SER A 1010 12.02 16.68 15.27
C SER A 1010 12.79 16.92 16.56
N HIS A 1011 13.78 16.07 16.88
CA HIS A 1011 14.48 16.09 18.17
C HIS A 1011 15.95 16.53 18.14
N ASN A 1012 16.60 16.60 16.97
CA ASN A 1012 18.01 16.98 16.84
C ASN A 1012 18.21 18.30 16.08
N ASP A 1013 19.29 19.00 16.37
CA ASP A 1013 19.73 20.21 15.66
C ASP A 1013 20.51 19.81 14.41
N VAL A 1014 20.03 20.26 13.25
CA VAL A 1014 20.55 19.85 11.93
C VAL A 1014 22.02 20.24 11.72
N LEU A 1015 22.49 21.31 12.37
CA LEU A 1015 23.86 21.79 12.21
C LEU A 1015 24.85 21.06 13.13
N THR A 1016 24.47 20.86 14.40
CA THR A 1016 25.41 20.44 15.44
C THR A 1016 25.24 18.98 15.86
N GLY A 1017 24.14 18.33 15.47
CA GLY A 1017 23.87 16.92 15.78
C GLY A 1017 23.46 16.65 17.24
N VAL A 1018 23.44 17.67 18.11
CA VAL A 1018 22.92 17.56 19.48
C VAL A 1018 21.41 17.72 19.51
N TYR A 1019 20.77 17.48 20.64
CA TYR A 1019 19.32 17.66 20.75
C TYR A 1019 18.89 19.12 20.55
N ASN A 1020 17.74 19.32 19.90
CA ASN A 1020 17.21 20.65 19.64
C ASN A 1020 16.31 21.16 20.78
N ARG A 1021 15.77 22.37 20.59
CA ARG A 1021 14.85 23.01 21.54
C ARG A 1021 13.59 22.18 21.84
N ASN A 1022 13.05 21.43 20.88
CA ASN A 1022 11.85 20.62 21.09
C ASN A 1022 12.12 19.48 22.06
N LYS A 1023 13.23 18.75 21.84
CA LYS A 1023 13.66 17.68 22.74
C LYS A 1023 14.04 18.20 24.13
N TYR A 1024 14.66 19.37 24.21
CA TYR A 1024 14.91 20.07 25.46
C TYR A 1024 13.63 20.34 26.27
N LEU A 1025 12.58 20.89 25.62
CA LEU A 1025 11.31 21.18 26.28
C LEU A 1025 10.59 19.89 26.71
N ALA A 1026 10.64 18.84 25.89
CA ALA A 1026 10.06 17.54 26.22
C ALA A 1026 10.76 16.92 27.45
N ASN A 1027 12.09 16.91 27.48
CA ASN A 1027 12.86 16.37 28.59
C ASN A 1027 12.68 17.20 29.88
N CYS A 1028 12.60 18.53 29.78
CA CYS A 1028 12.26 19.38 30.93
C CYS A 1028 10.90 18.99 31.55
N LYS A 1029 9.85 18.78 30.73
CA LYS A 1029 8.54 18.33 31.21
C LYS A 1029 8.59 16.92 31.83
N SER A 1030 9.41 16.03 31.27
CA SER A 1030 9.60 14.69 31.81
C SER A 1030 10.29 14.74 33.18
N TYR A 1031 11.36 15.52 33.31
CA TYR A 1031 12.13 15.65 34.55
C TYR A 1031 11.33 16.34 35.66
N GLU A 1032 10.48 17.32 35.34
CA GLU A 1032 9.58 18.00 36.31
C GLU A 1032 8.72 16.99 37.11
N ARG A 1033 8.43 15.82 36.54
CA ARG A 1033 7.61 14.76 37.17
C ARG A 1033 8.40 13.71 37.96
N MET A 1034 9.73 13.75 37.90
CA MET A 1034 10.58 12.69 38.46
C MET A 1034 11.00 12.92 39.92
N HIS A 1035 10.87 14.14 40.46
CA HIS A 1035 11.29 14.49 41.83
C HIS A 1035 12.73 14.08 42.16
N ILE A 1036 13.66 14.37 41.24
CA ILE A 1036 15.09 14.05 41.39
C ILE A 1036 15.93 15.33 41.47
N SER A 1037 17.18 15.25 41.91
CA SER A 1037 18.10 16.38 41.80
C SER A 1037 18.43 16.69 40.33
N LEU A 1038 18.78 17.95 40.03
CA LEU A 1038 19.12 18.36 38.68
C LEU A 1038 20.20 19.43 38.68
N GLY A 1039 21.26 19.19 37.90
CA GLY A 1039 22.23 20.20 37.51
C GLY A 1039 21.88 20.78 36.14
N VAL A 1040 21.93 22.11 36.02
CA VAL A 1040 21.70 22.86 34.78
C VAL A 1040 22.93 23.71 34.48
N ILE A 1041 23.48 23.54 33.29
CA ILE A 1041 24.52 24.41 32.74
C ILE A 1041 23.92 25.12 31.53
N PHE A 1042 23.81 26.44 31.61
CA PHE A 1042 23.31 27.26 30.51
C PHE A 1042 24.48 28.03 29.92
N THR A 1043 24.73 27.90 28.62
CA THR A 1043 25.91 28.45 27.97
C THR A 1043 25.55 29.24 26.74
N ASP A 1044 26.29 30.31 26.51
CA ASP A 1044 26.13 31.18 25.36
C ASP A 1044 27.50 31.46 24.71
N LEU A 1045 27.54 31.44 23.38
CA LEU A 1045 28.77 31.69 22.62
C LEU A 1045 29.13 33.18 22.60
N ASN A 1046 30.37 33.48 22.97
CA ASN A 1046 30.89 34.84 22.89
C ASN A 1046 31.37 35.18 21.46
N GLY A 1047 30.94 36.32 20.93
CA GLY A 1047 31.48 36.90 19.70
C GLY A 1047 31.15 36.16 18.40
N LEU A 1048 30.11 35.32 18.38
CA LEU A 1048 29.66 34.61 17.19
C LEU A 1048 29.33 35.58 16.04
N LYS A 1049 28.64 36.69 16.33
CA LYS A 1049 28.31 37.72 15.34
C LYS A 1049 29.57 38.35 14.72
N GLU A 1050 30.54 38.72 15.54
CA GLU A 1050 31.79 39.35 15.08
C GLU A 1050 32.62 38.36 14.23
N ARG A 1051 32.57 37.06 14.56
CA ARG A 1051 33.19 35.99 13.79
C ARG A 1051 32.48 35.77 12.46
N ASN A 1052 31.14 35.83 12.43
CA ASN A 1052 30.35 35.76 11.21
C ASN A 1052 30.59 36.96 10.30
N ASP A 1053 30.64 38.17 10.86
CA ASP A 1053 30.86 39.41 10.12
C ASP A 1053 32.28 39.46 9.51
N ARG A 1054 33.28 38.87 10.20
CA ARG A 1054 34.68 38.89 9.78
C ARG A 1054 35.09 37.73 8.87
N TYR A 1055 34.53 36.54 9.07
CA TYR A 1055 34.97 35.31 8.39
C TYR A 1055 33.83 34.55 7.68
N GLY A 1056 32.62 35.11 7.67
CA GLY A 1056 31.43 34.54 7.05
C GLY A 1056 30.71 33.51 7.93
N HIS A 1057 29.42 33.29 7.62
CA HIS A 1057 28.54 32.39 8.40
C HIS A 1057 29.07 30.97 8.52
N LYS A 1058 29.77 30.44 7.52
CA LYS A 1058 30.38 29.10 7.57
C LYS A 1058 31.39 28.94 8.71
N GLN A 1059 32.15 30.00 9.02
CA GLN A 1059 33.13 29.96 10.10
C GLN A 1059 32.44 30.04 11.48
N GLY A 1060 31.26 30.67 11.57
CA GLY A 1060 30.40 30.57 12.74
C GLY A 1060 29.73 29.21 12.88
N ASP A 1061 29.34 28.58 11.77
CA ASP A 1061 28.78 27.22 11.77
C ASP A 1061 29.81 26.20 12.31
N ILE A 1062 31.07 26.26 11.84
CA ILE A 1062 32.17 25.45 12.38
C ILE A 1062 32.36 25.73 13.88
N PHE A 1063 32.27 26.99 14.29
CA PHE A 1063 32.43 27.35 15.70
C PHE A 1063 31.31 26.78 16.59
N LEU A 1064 30.08 26.72 16.07
CA LEU A 1064 28.95 26.07 16.75
C LEU A 1064 29.14 24.56 16.86
N ILE A 1065 29.68 23.91 15.81
CA ILE A 1065 30.00 22.48 15.80
C ILE A 1065 31.12 22.16 16.82
N ASP A 1066 32.18 22.97 16.86
CA ASP A 1066 33.30 22.79 17.81
C ASP A 1066 32.82 22.86 19.27
N VAL A 1067 31.92 23.80 19.57
CA VAL A 1067 31.30 23.94 20.90
C VAL A 1067 30.44 22.72 21.23
N ALA A 1068 29.61 22.27 20.29
CA ALA A 1068 28.76 21.10 20.48
C ALA A 1068 29.60 19.84 20.76
N ASN A 1069 30.68 19.62 20.00
CA ASN A 1069 31.61 18.51 20.21
C ASN A 1069 32.28 18.57 21.59
N LEU A 1070 32.76 19.74 22.02
CA LEU A 1070 33.34 19.93 23.35
C LEU A 1070 32.34 19.54 24.47
N LEU A 1071 31.10 20.01 24.37
CA LEU A 1071 30.07 19.69 25.35
C LEU A 1071 29.70 18.19 25.34
N CYS A 1072 29.64 17.57 24.16
CA CYS A 1072 29.38 16.14 24.02
C CYS A 1072 30.49 15.28 24.61
N ASP A 1073 31.76 15.64 24.40
CA ASP A 1073 32.92 14.93 24.96
C ASP A 1073 32.93 14.99 26.51
N LEU A 1074 32.43 16.07 27.09
CA LEU A 1074 32.33 16.24 28.53
C LEU A 1074 31.11 15.53 29.15
N PHE A 1075 29.93 15.66 28.52
CA PHE A 1075 28.64 15.35 29.15
C PHE A 1075 27.79 14.28 28.45
N LYS A 1076 28.25 13.75 27.30
CA LYS A 1076 27.52 12.87 26.37
C LYS A 1076 26.41 13.59 25.58
N VAL A 1077 26.22 13.20 24.33
CA VAL A 1077 25.27 13.81 23.38
C VAL A 1077 23.84 13.89 23.92
N GLU A 1078 23.38 12.87 24.65
CA GLU A 1078 22.01 12.79 25.17
C GLU A 1078 21.67 13.86 26.23
N ARG A 1079 22.69 14.60 26.71
CA ARG A 1079 22.55 15.60 27.77
C ARG A 1079 22.77 17.03 27.28
N VAL A 1080 23.13 17.20 26.01
CA VAL A 1080 23.48 18.49 25.40
C VAL A 1080 22.36 18.91 24.46
N TYR A 1081 21.90 20.15 24.61
CA TYR A 1081 20.81 20.71 23.84
C TYR A 1081 21.23 22.04 23.23
N ARG A 1082 20.94 22.28 21.96
CA ARG A 1082 21.01 23.61 21.35
C ARG A 1082 19.61 24.22 21.34
N VAL A 1083 19.40 25.25 22.16
CA VAL A 1083 18.08 25.82 22.42
C VAL A 1083 17.85 27.15 21.67
N GLY A 1084 18.93 27.79 21.22
CA GLY A 1084 18.93 29.04 20.48
C GLY A 1084 20.02 29.07 19.40
N GLY A 1085 20.21 30.23 18.77
CA GLY A 1085 21.21 30.40 17.71
C GLY A 1085 22.65 30.18 18.20
N ASP A 1086 22.96 30.73 19.37
CA ASP A 1086 24.24 30.72 20.07
C ASP A 1086 24.17 30.13 21.49
N GLU A 1087 23.04 29.50 21.84
CA GLU A 1087 22.76 29.03 23.20
C GLU A 1087 22.70 27.49 23.28
N PHE A 1088 23.47 26.94 24.22
CA PHE A 1088 23.45 25.52 24.56
C PHE A 1088 23.10 25.30 26.03
N VAL A 1089 22.37 24.24 26.31
CA VAL A 1089 21.99 23.82 27.67
C VAL A 1089 22.46 22.40 27.90
N VAL A 1090 22.97 22.12 29.09
CA VAL A 1090 23.27 20.78 29.57
C VAL A 1090 22.40 20.47 30.77
N LEU A 1091 21.67 19.35 30.71
CA LEU A 1091 20.83 18.85 31.81
C LEU A 1091 21.44 17.58 32.41
N LEU A 1092 21.68 17.59 33.72
CA LEU A 1092 22.30 16.49 34.46
C LEU A 1092 21.31 15.96 35.52
N PRO A 1093 20.31 15.13 35.13
CA PRO A 1093 19.33 14.59 36.05
C PRO A 1093 19.96 13.59 37.03
N GLY A 1094 19.53 13.62 38.29
CA GLY A 1094 19.98 12.75 39.38
C GLY A 1094 21.41 13.04 39.88
N ILE A 1095 22.03 14.15 39.46
CA ILE A 1095 23.40 14.48 39.89
C ILE A 1095 23.42 15.01 41.33
N SER A 1096 24.37 14.53 42.14
CA SER A 1096 24.59 15.06 43.48
C SER A 1096 25.18 16.48 43.41
N LYS A 1097 24.94 17.32 44.43
CA LYS A 1097 25.50 18.67 44.48
C LYS A 1097 27.04 18.67 44.43
N GLY A 1098 27.67 17.68 45.08
CA GLY A 1098 29.13 17.53 45.08
C GLY A 1098 29.70 17.14 43.72
N ASP A 1099 28.99 16.29 42.96
CA ASP A 1099 29.41 15.90 41.62
C ASP A 1099 29.12 16.98 40.58
N PHE A 1100 28.03 17.73 40.74
CA PHE A 1100 27.76 18.91 39.90
C PHE A 1100 28.88 19.96 40.00
N GLU A 1101 29.42 20.18 41.20
CA GLU A 1101 30.57 21.08 41.40
C GLU A 1101 31.86 20.55 40.76
N LYS A 1102 32.03 19.22 40.66
CA LYS A 1102 33.16 18.63 39.90
C LYS A 1102 32.99 18.85 38.40
N GLU A 1103 31.79 18.64 37.88
CA GLU A 1103 31.48 18.88 36.46
C GLU A 1103 31.62 20.35 36.07
N ARG A 1104 31.25 21.28 36.97
CA ARG A 1104 31.53 22.71 36.83
C ARG A 1104 33.02 22.97 36.61
N LYS A 1105 33.87 22.50 37.53
CA LYS A 1105 35.32 22.70 37.45
C LYS A 1105 35.93 22.05 36.20
N ARG A 1106 35.36 20.92 35.77
CA ARG A 1106 35.79 20.21 34.56
C ARG A 1106 35.52 21.02 33.30
N LEU A 1107 34.33 21.63 33.19
CA LEU A 1107 34.01 22.53 32.08
C LEU A 1107 34.86 23.80 32.11
N GLU A 1108 35.01 24.44 33.27
CA GLU A 1108 35.85 25.64 33.42
C GLU A 1108 37.29 25.35 32.97
N LYS A 1109 37.88 24.22 33.38
CA LYS A 1109 39.22 23.80 32.95
C LYS A 1109 39.29 23.51 31.44
N ALA A 1110 38.30 22.83 30.87
CA ALA A 1110 38.27 22.51 29.44
C ALA A 1110 38.19 23.78 28.56
N LEU A 1111 37.51 24.83 29.06
CA LEU A 1111 37.46 26.14 28.40
C LEU A 1111 38.80 26.90 28.50
N GLU A 1112 39.53 26.76 29.61
CA GLU A 1112 40.88 27.33 29.73
C GLU A 1112 41.88 26.66 28.76
N GLU A 1113 41.74 25.35 28.53
CA GLU A 1113 42.61 24.57 27.63
C GLU A 1113 42.24 24.77 26.14
N SER A 1114 40.99 25.14 25.85
CA SER A 1114 40.47 25.30 24.48
C SER A 1114 40.53 26.75 24.01
N SER A 1115 41.73 27.25 23.67
CA SER A 1115 41.98 28.67 23.34
C SER A 1115 41.18 29.26 22.16
N HIS A 1116 40.51 28.43 21.36
CA HIS A 1116 39.70 28.82 20.19
C HIS A 1116 38.18 28.82 20.48
N ILE A 1117 37.77 28.37 21.68
CA ILE A 1117 36.39 28.31 22.15
C ILE A 1117 36.17 29.33 23.25
N SER A 1118 35.17 30.20 23.09
CA SER A 1118 34.82 31.22 24.08
C SER A 1118 33.32 31.14 24.40
N LEU A 1119 33.01 30.76 25.63
CA LEU A 1119 31.66 30.57 26.15
C LEU A 1119 31.46 31.36 27.44
N SER A 1120 30.22 31.78 27.69
CA SER A 1120 29.77 32.29 28.98
C SER A 1120 28.86 31.24 29.64
N PRO A 1121 29.36 30.43 30.59
CA PRO A 1121 28.54 29.44 31.27
C PRO A 1121 27.90 30.00 32.55
N GLY A 1122 26.67 29.56 32.84
CA GLY A 1122 25.99 29.75 34.11
C GLY A 1122 25.55 28.40 34.70
N PHE A 1123 25.62 28.26 36.02
CA PHE A 1123 25.52 26.99 36.72
C PHE A 1123 24.46 27.04 37.81
N ALA A 1124 23.45 26.18 37.74
CA ALA A 1124 22.47 26.05 38.80
C ALA A 1124 22.19 24.59 39.13
N TRP A 1125 21.94 24.33 40.41
CA TRP A 1125 21.59 23.00 40.91
C TRP A 1125 20.38 23.12 41.83
N THR A 1126 19.48 22.14 41.73
CA THR A 1126 18.34 21.96 42.63
C THR A 1126 18.30 20.54 43.16
N GLU A 1127 17.77 20.39 44.38
CA GLU A 1127 17.55 19.10 45.02
C GLU A 1127 16.31 18.37 44.47
N ASP A 1128 15.37 19.14 43.89
CA ASP A 1128 14.12 18.61 43.32
C ASP A 1128 13.79 19.30 41.98
N THR A 1129 13.49 18.49 40.97
CA THR A 1129 13.12 18.92 39.60
C THR A 1129 11.77 19.64 39.51
N THR A 1130 10.95 19.66 40.55
CA THR A 1130 9.78 20.57 40.62
C THR A 1130 10.16 22.04 40.45
N TYR A 1131 11.37 22.42 40.86
CA TYR A 1131 11.93 23.77 40.69
C TYR A 1131 12.79 23.92 39.43
N ILE A 1132 12.65 23.03 38.44
CA ILE A 1132 13.46 23.02 37.20
C ILE A 1132 13.42 24.38 36.48
N LYS A 1133 12.26 25.02 36.39
CA LYS A 1133 12.10 26.33 35.74
C LYS A 1133 12.89 27.43 36.47
N GLU A 1134 12.82 27.45 37.81
CA GLU A 1134 13.58 28.40 38.63
C GLU A 1134 15.08 28.17 38.54
N THR A 1135 15.49 26.90 38.45
CA THR A 1135 16.88 26.47 38.31
C THR A 1135 17.46 26.89 36.97
N ILE A 1136 16.73 26.67 35.88
CA ILE A 1136 17.10 27.16 34.54
C ILE A 1136 17.24 28.68 34.54
N ASN A 1137 16.26 29.41 35.09
CA ASN A 1137 16.31 30.88 35.19
C ASN A 1137 17.48 31.39 36.06
N LYS A 1138 17.95 30.58 37.02
CA LYS A 1138 19.12 30.93 37.82
C LYS A 1138 20.41 30.74 37.02
N ALA A 1139 20.55 29.62 36.29
CA ALA A 1139 21.69 29.37 35.41
C ALA A 1139 21.77 30.43 34.30
N ASP A 1140 20.65 30.76 33.66
CA ASP A 1140 20.55 31.80 32.64
C ASP A 1140 21.00 33.18 33.15
N ARG A 1141 20.53 33.60 34.33
CA ARG A 1141 20.97 34.85 34.96
C ARG A 1141 22.48 34.89 35.27
N GLU A 1142 23.06 33.77 35.69
CA GLU A 1142 24.51 33.68 35.92
C GLU A 1142 25.28 33.77 34.59
N MET A 1143 24.81 33.08 33.54
CA MET A 1143 25.37 33.19 32.18
C MET A 1143 25.38 34.64 31.68
N TYR A 1144 24.27 35.39 31.82
CA TYR A 1144 24.23 36.81 31.47
C TYR A 1144 25.18 37.68 32.31
N ALA A 1145 25.47 37.31 33.55
CA ALA A 1145 26.48 38.00 34.37
C ALA A 1145 27.89 37.74 33.84
N TYR A 1146 28.22 36.50 33.47
CA TYR A 1146 29.47 36.13 32.82
C TYR A 1146 29.64 36.84 31.47
N LYS A 1147 28.62 36.83 30.61
CA LYS A 1147 28.62 37.47 29.29
C LYS A 1147 28.89 38.98 29.39
N ARG A 1148 28.26 39.67 30.36
CA ARG A 1148 28.52 41.10 30.61
C ARG A 1148 29.96 41.38 31.06
N ASN A 1149 30.57 40.51 31.86
CA ASN A 1149 31.95 40.69 32.30
C ASN A 1149 32.95 40.45 31.16
N TYR A 1150 32.67 39.48 30.29
CA TYR A 1150 33.46 39.21 29.08
C TYR A 1150 33.54 40.45 28.17
N TYR A 1151 32.40 41.08 27.83
CA TYR A 1151 32.39 42.26 26.97
C TYR A 1151 33.05 43.49 27.62
N LYS A 1152 32.86 43.71 28.94
CA LYS A 1152 33.54 44.80 29.67
C LYS A 1152 35.07 44.70 29.66
N THR A 1153 35.62 43.49 29.67
CA THR A 1153 37.07 43.24 29.67
C THR A 1153 37.67 43.24 28.27
N HIS A 1154 36.92 42.81 27.25
CA HIS A 1154 37.37 42.75 25.86
C HIS A 1154 37.20 44.06 25.08
N GLU A 1155 36.19 44.90 25.38
CA GLU A 1155 36.09 46.25 24.80
C GLU A 1155 37.21 47.18 25.32
N ARG A 1156 37.58 47.08 26.61
CA ARG A 1156 38.73 47.82 27.18
C ARG A 1156 40.09 47.46 26.55
N ARG A 1157 40.21 46.31 25.88
CA ARG A 1157 41.40 45.89 25.13
C ARG A 1157 41.40 46.37 23.67
N LYS A 1158 40.27 46.82 23.12
CA LYS A 1158 40.21 47.46 21.79
C LYS A 1158 40.55 48.96 21.83
N GLU A 1159 40.50 49.60 23.02
CA GLU A 1159 40.84 51.02 23.24
C GLU A 1159 42.28 51.26 23.75
N ARG A 1160 43.12 50.21 23.85
CA ARG A 1160 44.57 50.29 24.10
C ARG A 1160 45.31 49.74 22.90
#